data_AF-A0A356ZBX4-F1
#
_entry.id   AF-A0A356ZBX4-F1
#
_cell.length_a   1.000
_cell.length_b   1.000
_cell.length_c   1.000
_cell.angle_alpha   90.00
_cell.angle_beta   90.00
_cell.angle_gamma   90.00
#
_symmetry.space_group_name_H-M   'P 1'
#
loop_
_entity.id
_entity.type
_entity.pdbx_description
1 polymer ?
#
loop_
_entity_poly.entity_id
_entity_poly.type
_entity_poly.pdbx_seq_one_letter_code
_entity_poly.pdbx_strand_id
1 'polypeptide(L)'
;MKKNKKQYFPRNMLKSLSNDIIKLLTDNEGRLFALELFEEIPYELRSSVVEAFSSFYQAELVKFFYLLKLEYRELEDYCNRALDKYSMAGINIAPLPLFKGKFYKAYATCSRHAGRVTVDIAWDTGGKGVYVEGFYLTFSSDGVYSFFVIEDMPRNEYIEERQAVTDMVELTYDEACALIQDSYKFNIRCMTRPALGKFLYQKYLDYQIDSEKVKIKKLVQKLSAKLTPRQLINTLFHALRYQDYSYIDSLWAENRFSKRMIYGNFKNIIKPGVLLLEGQVTEVSGSQNMVDVMAYAVTVSDGDVWKSEYRFTIIREENRWCVRDMRKYSQEQINSTQELNPYICRVKCRVYDITDMDVLFDLIDQIDNIREVEELPDGIHMRVTCFEDDFNHGVSLLTGVIADMVINGDEFVVIAQKQSTINDFDTLFTGERIDPLRYMGEYEVSLITAFGYLAGQYASFEDVLLNEDNELFCDDGLRFITARYLVKHRGEVLGRLRQISSIEFNLNENTGLFYQMADEPEEPVFLAEYMLGSNLVTLSTFGEKDMGEARQIFEEEMYDNLEFDGMEVREEGIFEILTDEVKKKHPALEETIKELYLNKWYYSHLPTLRGMSPWEACQTEEGTRLLWTMFKKLRQKEKHCLEEGELTRIKFKEYMRKVELKKEGQ
;
A
#
# COMPACT_ATOMS: atom_id res chain seq x y z
N MET A 1 9.64 19.02 -32.37
CA MET A 1 9.19 17.85 -33.18
C MET A 1 10.29 16.80 -33.24
N LYS A 2 10.35 15.89 -32.26
CA LYS A 2 11.04 14.61 -32.41
C LYS A 2 9.96 13.59 -32.75
N LYS A 3 10.06 12.95 -33.92
CA LYS A 3 9.21 11.81 -34.27
C LYS A 3 9.39 10.75 -33.18
N ASN A 4 8.29 10.29 -32.57
CA ASN A 4 8.25 9.09 -31.74
C ASN A 4 8.93 7.96 -32.53
N LYS A 5 10.19 7.65 -32.20
CA LYS A 5 10.81 6.43 -32.68
C LYS A 5 10.00 5.31 -32.03
N LYS A 6 9.15 4.63 -32.80
CA LYS A 6 8.62 3.33 -32.40
C LYS A 6 9.81 2.51 -31.89
N GLN A 7 9.85 2.21 -30.60
CA GLN A 7 10.90 1.39 -30.03
C GLN A 7 10.88 0.06 -30.78
N TYR A 8 11.92 -0.16 -31.57
CA TYR A 8 12.00 -1.28 -32.50
C TYR A 8 12.61 -2.44 -31.73
N PHE A 9 11.76 -3.28 -31.15
CA PHE A 9 12.22 -4.56 -30.62
C PHE A 9 12.75 -5.43 -31.78
N PRO A 10 13.90 -6.11 -31.61
CA PRO A 10 14.39 -7.03 -32.62
C PRO A 10 13.34 -8.10 -32.89
N ARG A 11 12.88 -8.21 -34.15
CA ARG A 11 11.81 -9.14 -34.54
C ARG A 11 12.12 -10.60 -34.17
N ASN A 12 13.41 -10.98 -34.14
CA ASN A 12 13.85 -12.31 -33.74
C ASN A 12 13.64 -12.58 -32.24
N MET A 13 13.87 -11.57 -31.39
CA MET A 13 13.64 -11.65 -29.94
C MET A 13 12.15 -11.74 -29.61
N LEU A 14 11.32 -10.92 -30.27
CA LEU A 14 9.86 -11.02 -30.12
C LEU A 14 9.33 -12.37 -30.62
N LYS A 15 9.93 -12.94 -31.66
CA LYS A 15 9.55 -14.24 -32.20
C LYS A 15 10.00 -15.40 -31.30
N SER A 16 11.15 -15.30 -30.63
CA SER A 16 11.53 -16.30 -29.63
C SER A 16 10.57 -16.25 -28.44
N LEU A 17 10.32 -15.06 -27.91
CA LEU A 17 9.42 -14.86 -26.78
C LEU A 17 7.98 -15.30 -27.10
N SER A 18 7.47 -15.01 -28.31
CA SER A 18 6.16 -15.51 -28.73
C SER A 18 6.11 -17.03 -28.84
N ASN A 19 7.17 -17.68 -29.32
CA ASN A 19 7.22 -19.13 -29.40
C ASN A 19 7.31 -19.79 -28.02
N ASP A 20 8.00 -19.16 -27.07
CA ASP A 20 8.11 -19.68 -25.71
C ASP A 20 6.79 -19.54 -24.96
N ILE A 21 6.11 -18.39 -25.08
CA ILE A 21 4.72 -18.22 -24.60
C ILE A 21 3.81 -19.30 -25.20
N ILE A 22 3.87 -19.54 -26.51
CA ILE A 22 3.00 -20.54 -27.17
C ILE A 22 3.19 -21.95 -26.58
N LYS A 23 4.42 -22.33 -26.25
CA LYS A 23 4.70 -23.63 -25.62
C LYS A 23 4.07 -23.73 -24.22
N LEU A 24 4.04 -22.63 -23.48
CA LEU A 24 3.51 -22.58 -22.12
C LEU A 24 1.97 -22.53 -22.07
N LEU A 25 1.28 -22.13 -23.14
CA LEU A 25 -0.19 -22.01 -23.16
C LEU A 25 -0.98 -23.34 -23.20
N THR A 26 -0.31 -24.50 -23.08
CA THR A 26 -0.97 -25.81 -23.10
C THR A 26 -1.88 -26.00 -21.90
N ASP A 27 -1.35 -25.70 -20.71
CA ASP A 27 -1.94 -26.04 -19.41
C ASP A 27 -2.17 -24.78 -18.57
N ASN A 28 -2.89 -24.88 -17.44
CA ASN A 28 -3.21 -23.70 -16.64
C ASN A 28 -1.99 -23.20 -15.85
N GLU A 29 -1.12 -24.11 -15.42
CA GLU A 29 0.16 -23.77 -14.79
C GLU A 29 1.07 -23.02 -15.77
N GLY A 30 1.21 -23.51 -17.01
CA GLY A 30 1.97 -22.82 -18.04
C GLY A 30 1.37 -21.47 -18.45
N ARG A 31 0.05 -21.29 -18.34
CA ARG A 31 -0.60 -19.98 -18.51
C ARG A 31 -0.22 -18.97 -17.42
N LEU A 32 -0.01 -19.41 -16.17
CA LEU A 32 0.50 -18.56 -15.09
C LEU A 32 1.96 -18.18 -15.35
N PHE A 33 2.82 -19.14 -15.70
CA PHE A 33 4.21 -18.84 -16.09
C PHE A 33 4.32 -17.88 -17.28
N ALA A 34 3.39 -17.98 -18.25
CA ALA A 34 3.35 -17.03 -19.36
C ALA A 34 2.97 -15.60 -18.93
N LEU A 35 2.21 -15.44 -17.84
CA LEU A 35 1.93 -14.13 -17.23
C LEU A 35 3.14 -13.59 -16.49
N GLU A 36 3.80 -14.41 -15.67
CA GLU A 36 5.02 -14.05 -14.94
C GLU A 36 6.11 -13.56 -15.91
N LEU A 37 6.35 -14.30 -17.01
CA LEU A 37 7.29 -13.89 -18.05
C LEU A 37 6.91 -12.57 -18.75
N PHE A 38 5.62 -12.24 -18.77
CA PHE A 38 5.14 -10.96 -19.27
C PHE A 38 5.31 -9.83 -18.25
N GLU A 39 5.30 -10.12 -16.96
CA GLU A 39 5.56 -9.15 -15.89
C GLU A 39 6.99 -8.64 -15.87
N GLU A 40 7.95 -9.51 -16.15
CA GLU A 40 9.37 -9.14 -16.27
C GLU A 40 9.60 -8.04 -17.32
N ILE A 41 8.65 -7.84 -18.24
CA ILE A 41 8.72 -6.76 -19.21
C ILE A 41 8.37 -5.44 -18.51
N PRO A 42 9.23 -4.41 -18.61
CA PRO A 42 8.97 -3.09 -18.05
C PRO A 42 7.59 -2.56 -18.46
N TYR A 43 6.83 -2.06 -17.49
CA TYR A 43 5.42 -1.70 -17.67
C TYR A 43 5.17 -0.78 -18.87
N GLU A 44 6.04 0.21 -19.09
CA GLU A 44 5.97 1.15 -20.22
C GLU A 44 6.02 0.47 -21.60
N LEU A 45 6.69 -0.68 -21.68
CA LEU A 45 6.96 -1.40 -22.92
C LEU A 45 5.87 -2.44 -23.23
N ARG A 46 5.09 -2.88 -22.23
CA ARG A 46 4.09 -3.96 -22.36
C ARG A 46 3.10 -3.70 -23.49
N SER A 47 2.56 -2.48 -23.59
CA SER A 47 1.62 -2.08 -24.66
C SER A 47 2.23 -2.23 -26.07
N SER A 48 3.49 -1.83 -26.24
CA SER A 48 4.23 -1.92 -27.51
C SER A 48 4.54 -3.36 -27.88
N VAL A 49 4.84 -4.21 -26.90
CA VAL A 49 5.07 -5.65 -27.09
C VAL A 49 3.79 -6.35 -27.56
N VAL A 50 2.64 -6.06 -26.93
CA VAL A 50 1.34 -6.59 -27.35
C VAL A 50 1.01 -6.18 -28.79
N GLU A 51 1.23 -4.91 -29.16
CA GLU A 51 1.06 -4.48 -30.54
C GLU A 51 2.02 -5.19 -31.50
N ALA A 52 3.25 -5.48 -31.09
CA ALA A 52 4.21 -6.19 -31.92
C ALA A 52 3.81 -7.67 -32.13
N PHE A 53 3.25 -8.34 -31.11
CA PHE A 53 2.70 -9.70 -31.25
C PHE A 53 1.55 -9.80 -32.24
N SER A 54 0.82 -8.70 -32.45
CA SER A 54 -0.24 -8.65 -33.45
C SER A 54 0.24 -8.86 -34.90
N SER A 55 1.57 -8.86 -35.14
CA SER A 55 2.17 -9.02 -36.48
C SER A 55 2.60 -10.44 -36.85
N PHE A 56 2.55 -11.41 -35.92
CA PHE A 56 3.00 -12.79 -36.17
C PHE A 56 1.91 -13.73 -36.71
N TYR A 57 0.63 -13.40 -36.49
CA TYR A 57 -0.54 -14.14 -36.99
C TYR A 57 -0.53 -15.65 -36.64
N GLN A 58 -0.11 -16.01 -35.42
CA GLN A 58 -0.10 -17.39 -34.92
C GLN A 58 -1.39 -17.68 -34.13
N ALA A 59 -2.18 -18.69 -34.51
CA ALA A 59 -3.50 -18.95 -33.93
C ALA A 59 -3.48 -19.16 -32.41
N GLU A 60 -2.38 -19.66 -31.87
CA GLU A 60 -2.16 -19.92 -30.45
C GLU A 60 -2.09 -18.63 -29.62
N LEU A 61 -1.62 -17.52 -30.20
CA LEU A 61 -1.55 -16.22 -29.53
C LEU A 61 -2.93 -15.61 -29.27
N VAL A 62 -3.98 -16.09 -29.93
CA VAL A 62 -5.37 -15.68 -29.62
C VAL A 62 -5.69 -15.99 -28.16
N LYS A 63 -5.24 -17.15 -27.65
CA LYS A 63 -5.42 -17.52 -26.23
C LYS A 63 -4.72 -16.53 -25.31
N PHE A 64 -3.51 -16.12 -25.67
CA PHE A 64 -2.71 -15.19 -24.88
C PHE A 64 -3.36 -13.79 -24.83
N PHE A 65 -3.89 -13.27 -25.95
CA PHE A 65 -4.59 -11.98 -25.92
C PHE A 65 -5.85 -11.99 -25.06
N TYR A 66 -6.61 -13.09 -25.06
CA TYR A 66 -7.76 -13.23 -24.15
C TYR A 66 -7.33 -13.34 -22.68
N LEU A 67 -6.21 -14.01 -22.43
CA LEU A 67 -5.63 -14.14 -21.10
C LEU A 67 -5.18 -12.76 -20.58
N LEU A 68 -4.41 -12.01 -21.37
CA LEU A 68 -3.99 -10.64 -21.04
C LEU A 68 -5.20 -9.72 -20.83
N LYS A 69 -6.26 -9.87 -21.62
CA LYS A 69 -7.48 -9.08 -21.47
C LYS A 69 -8.20 -9.31 -20.13
N LEU A 70 -8.12 -10.52 -19.58
CA LEU A 70 -8.75 -10.86 -18.30
C LEU A 70 -7.90 -10.47 -17.10
N GLU A 71 -6.59 -10.54 -17.25
CA GLU A 71 -5.63 -10.19 -16.20
C GLU A 71 -5.40 -8.67 -16.12
N TYR A 72 -5.17 -8.03 -17.27
CA TYR A 72 -4.77 -6.63 -17.41
C TYR A 72 -5.86 -5.83 -18.12
N ARG A 73 -6.67 -5.11 -17.36
CA ARG A 73 -7.72 -4.25 -17.94
C ARG A 73 -7.13 -3.11 -18.78
N GLU A 74 -5.95 -2.60 -18.43
CA GLU A 74 -5.26 -1.55 -19.17
C GLU A 74 -4.81 -1.98 -20.59
N LEU A 75 -4.66 -3.28 -20.83
CA LEU A 75 -4.25 -3.81 -22.13
C LEU A 75 -5.44 -4.19 -23.03
N GLU A 76 -6.67 -4.07 -22.53
CA GLU A 76 -7.87 -4.54 -23.24
C GLU A 76 -7.99 -3.95 -24.66
N ASP A 77 -7.77 -2.64 -24.82
CA ASP A 77 -7.85 -1.97 -26.13
C ASP A 77 -6.77 -2.44 -27.11
N TYR A 78 -5.56 -2.75 -26.60
CA TYR A 78 -4.46 -3.27 -27.40
C TYR A 78 -4.75 -4.71 -27.83
N CYS A 79 -5.27 -5.54 -26.91
CA CYS A 79 -5.68 -6.91 -27.16
C CYS A 79 -6.85 -6.97 -28.16
N ASN A 80 -7.87 -6.12 -28.01
CA ASN A 80 -9.01 -6.05 -28.94
C ASN A 80 -8.53 -5.71 -30.36
N ARG A 81 -7.66 -4.69 -30.50
CA ARG A 81 -7.05 -4.34 -31.80
C ARG A 81 -6.21 -5.47 -32.39
N ALA A 82 -5.51 -6.25 -31.56
CA ALA A 82 -4.75 -7.42 -32.02
C ALA A 82 -5.68 -8.55 -32.50
N LEU A 83 -6.74 -8.85 -31.75
CA LEU A 83 -7.74 -9.84 -32.11
C LEU A 83 -8.48 -9.46 -33.40
N ASP A 84 -8.81 -8.19 -33.60
CA ASP A 84 -9.43 -7.69 -34.84
C ASP A 84 -8.53 -7.95 -36.06
N LYS A 85 -7.21 -7.71 -35.94
CA LYS A 85 -6.25 -8.03 -37.01
C LYS A 85 -6.22 -9.52 -37.33
N TYR A 86 -6.35 -10.38 -36.32
CA TYR A 86 -6.36 -11.83 -36.49
C TYR A 86 -7.65 -12.32 -37.15
N SER A 87 -8.79 -11.73 -36.77
CA SER A 87 -10.08 -11.94 -37.42
C SER A 87 -10.04 -11.54 -38.90
N MET A 88 -9.45 -10.37 -39.22
CA MET A 88 -9.24 -9.94 -40.61
C MET A 88 -8.30 -10.88 -41.39
N ALA A 89 -7.38 -11.56 -40.72
CA ALA A 89 -6.50 -12.57 -41.32
C ALA A 89 -7.18 -13.95 -41.47
N GLY A 90 -8.43 -14.10 -41.05
CA GLY A 90 -9.20 -15.35 -41.15
C GLY A 90 -8.93 -16.36 -40.03
N ILE A 91 -8.28 -15.93 -38.93
CA ILE A 91 -8.03 -16.78 -37.76
C ILE A 91 -9.28 -16.79 -36.87
N ASN A 92 -9.63 -17.96 -36.33
CA ASN A 92 -10.75 -18.08 -35.40
C ASN A 92 -10.43 -17.36 -34.07
N ILE A 93 -11.23 -16.34 -33.75
CA ILE A 93 -11.13 -15.55 -32.53
C ILE A 93 -12.14 -15.96 -31.45
N ALA A 94 -12.80 -17.11 -31.59
CA ALA A 94 -13.75 -17.54 -30.57
C ALA A 94 -13.07 -17.66 -29.19
N PRO A 95 -13.62 -17.01 -28.13
CA PRO A 95 -13.06 -17.12 -26.79
C PRO A 95 -13.15 -18.58 -26.35
N LEU A 96 -12.02 -19.15 -25.89
CA LEU A 96 -12.04 -20.49 -25.32
C LEU A 96 -12.64 -20.43 -23.90
N PRO A 97 -13.49 -21.41 -23.53
CA PRO A 97 -13.89 -21.56 -22.14
C PRO A 97 -12.66 -21.89 -21.30
N LEU A 98 -12.32 -20.98 -20.38
CA LEU A 98 -11.07 -21.03 -19.61
C LEU A 98 -11.05 -22.18 -18.61
N PHE A 99 -12.22 -22.61 -18.14
CA PHE A 99 -12.33 -23.69 -17.17
C PHE A 99 -13.54 -24.58 -17.42
N LYS A 100 -13.35 -25.90 -17.31
CA LYS A 100 -14.40 -26.92 -17.37
C LYS A 100 -14.17 -27.93 -16.24
N GLY A 101 -14.86 -27.75 -15.13
CA GLY A 101 -14.79 -28.68 -14.00
C GLY A 101 -16.05 -28.58 -13.13
N LYS A 102 -16.36 -29.64 -12.40
CA LYS A 102 -17.41 -29.65 -11.37
C LYS A 102 -16.77 -29.54 -10.00
N PHE A 103 -17.34 -28.71 -9.12
CA PHE A 103 -16.84 -28.57 -7.75
C PHE A 103 -16.84 -29.94 -7.06
N TYR A 104 -15.70 -30.32 -6.49
CA TYR A 104 -15.56 -31.57 -5.75
C TYR A 104 -15.59 -31.30 -4.24
N LYS A 105 -14.58 -30.61 -3.72
CA LYS A 105 -14.42 -30.29 -2.28
C LYS A 105 -13.54 -29.06 -2.08
N ALA A 106 -13.69 -28.37 -0.96
CA ALA A 106 -12.77 -27.33 -0.52
C ALA A 106 -12.36 -27.52 0.94
N TYR A 107 -11.14 -27.11 1.27
CA TYR A 107 -10.59 -27.09 2.63
C TYR A 107 -9.96 -25.74 2.93
N ALA A 108 -9.98 -25.31 4.19
CA ALA A 108 -9.28 -24.12 4.62
C ALA A 108 -8.70 -24.25 6.03
N THR A 109 -7.62 -23.52 6.30
CA THR A 109 -6.94 -23.55 7.61
C THR A 109 -7.70 -22.77 8.68
N CYS A 110 -7.55 -23.21 9.93
CA CYS A 110 -8.10 -22.56 11.13
C CYS A 110 -7.31 -21.34 11.63
N SER A 111 -6.65 -20.61 10.72
CA SER A 111 -5.73 -19.51 11.02
C SER A 111 -6.35 -18.12 10.87
N ARG A 112 -7.69 -18.00 10.71
CA ARG A 112 -8.36 -16.71 10.43
C ARG A 112 -8.11 -15.62 11.46
N HIS A 113 -7.84 -16.01 12.71
CA HIS A 113 -7.48 -15.13 13.82
C HIS A 113 -6.13 -14.42 13.66
N ALA A 114 -5.22 -15.00 12.87
CA ALA A 114 -3.94 -14.40 12.50
C ALA A 114 -4.05 -13.45 11.30
N GLY A 115 -5.24 -13.32 10.69
CA GLY A 115 -5.44 -12.54 9.47
C GLY A 115 -4.97 -13.24 8.20
N ARG A 116 -4.65 -14.54 8.25
CA ARG A 116 -4.17 -15.36 7.12
C ARG A 116 -4.95 -16.66 7.04
N VAL A 117 -5.35 -17.08 5.84
CA VAL A 117 -6.07 -18.35 5.62
C VAL A 117 -5.61 -18.94 4.29
N THR A 118 -5.22 -20.21 4.29
CA THR A 118 -5.01 -20.94 3.04
C THR A 118 -6.28 -21.70 2.69
N VAL A 119 -6.69 -21.63 1.41
CA VAL A 119 -7.90 -22.28 0.90
C VAL A 119 -7.53 -23.15 -0.30
N ASP A 120 -7.82 -24.44 -0.20
CA ASP A 120 -7.66 -25.40 -1.29
C ASP A 120 -9.04 -25.72 -1.88
N ILE A 121 -9.20 -25.60 -3.19
CA ILE A 121 -10.44 -25.90 -3.90
C ILE A 121 -10.17 -26.94 -4.99
N ALA A 122 -10.75 -28.12 -4.83
CA ALA A 122 -10.63 -29.22 -5.78
C ALA A 122 -11.82 -29.27 -6.75
N TRP A 123 -11.48 -29.53 -8.01
CA TRP A 123 -12.41 -29.66 -9.12
C TRP A 123 -12.25 -31.01 -9.83
N ASP A 124 -13.38 -31.59 -10.22
CA ASP A 124 -13.44 -32.79 -11.06
C ASP A 124 -13.56 -32.40 -12.54
N THR A 125 -12.47 -32.59 -13.29
CA THR A 125 -12.37 -32.33 -14.73
C THR A 125 -12.69 -33.57 -15.59
N GLY A 126 -13.07 -34.70 -14.97
CA GLY A 126 -13.39 -35.96 -15.64
C GLY A 126 -12.19 -36.90 -15.84
N GLY A 127 -11.00 -36.52 -15.36
CA GLY A 127 -9.79 -37.35 -15.35
C GLY A 127 -9.68 -38.30 -14.14
N LYS A 128 -8.52 -38.97 -14.01
CA LYS A 128 -8.23 -39.84 -12.84
C LYS A 128 -7.90 -39.04 -11.57
N GLY A 129 -7.33 -37.84 -11.73
CA GLY A 129 -7.03 -36.91 -10.65
C GLY A 129 -8.12 -35.85 -10.44
N VAL A 130 -7.87 -34.97 -9.47
CA VAL A 130 -8.58 -33.70 -9.25
C VAL A 130 -7.63 -32.56 -9.56
N TYR A 131 -8.21 -31.48 -10.06
CA TYR A 131 -7.53 -30.22 -10.29
C TYR A 131 -7.67 -29.37 -9.04
N VAL A 132 -6.56 -28.98 -8.41
CA VAL A 132 -6.57 -28.25 -7.13
C VAL A 132 -6.10 -26.82 -7.34
N GLU A 133 -6.90 -25.88 -6.85
CA GLU A 133 -6.62 -24.45 -6.82
C GLU A 133 -6.33 -24.05 -5.38
N GLY A 134 -5.10 -23.65 -5.10
CA GLY A 134 -4.64 -23.22 -3.79
C GLY A 134 -4.57 -21.70 -3.72
N PHE A 135 -5.14 -21.13 -2.67
CA PHE A 135 -5.14 -19.69 -2.40
C PHE A 135 -4.48 -19.42 -1.06
N TYR A 136 -3.56 -18.46 -1.02
CA TYR A 136 -3.13 -17.82 0.21
C TYR A 136 -3.86 -16.48 0.36
N LEU A 137 -4.80 -16.43 1.30
CA LEU A 137 -5.61 -15.25 1.55
C LEU A 137 -5.10 -14.52 2.78
N THR A 138 -4.86 -13.23 2.65
CA THR A 138 -4.63 -12.32 3.76
C THR A 138 -5.82 -11.39 3.93
N PHE A 139 -6.02 -10.96 5.17
CA PHE A 139 -7.02 -9.96 5.59
C PHE A 139 -6.29 -8.71 6.11
N SER A 140 -5.17 -8.40 5.45
CA SER A 140 -4.32 -7.22 5.55
C SER A 140 -4.39 -6.43 4.23
N SER A 141 -3.43 -5.56 3.96
CA SER A 141 -3.27 -4.81 2.72
C SER A 141 -3.16 -5.71 1.47
N ASP A 142 -2.59 -6.90 1.60
CA ASP A 142 -2.22 -7.76 0.45
C ASP A 142 -3.39 -8.57 -0.12
N GLY A 143 -4.50 -8.73 0.61
CA GLY A 143 -5.69 -9.46 0.16
C GLY A 143 -5.41 -10.87 -0.40
N VAL A 144 -5.79 -11.13 -1.65
CA VAL A 144 -5.45 -12.37 -2.37
C VAL A 144 -3.98 -12.29 -2.76
N TYR A 145 -3.14 -12.81 -1.86
CA TYR A 145 -1.69 -12.68 -1.92
C TYR A 145 -1.06 -13.65 -2.92
N SER A 146 -1.39 -14.94 -2.87
CA SER A 146 -0.86 -15.91 -3.83
C SER A 146 -1.88 -16.94 -4.29
N PHE A 147 -1.69 -17.42 -5.52
CA PHE A 147 -2.53 -18.40 -6.17
C PHE A 147 -1.66 -19.40 -6.93
N PHE A 148 -1.89 -20.68 -6.68
CA PHE A 148 -1.19 -21.76 -7.38
C PHE A 148 -2.15 -22.87 -7.78
N VAL A 149 -1.72 -23.66 -8.74
CA VAL A 149 -2.51 -24.73 -9.35
C VAL A 149 -1.71 -26.02 -9.30
N ILE A 150 -2.38 -27.10 -8.93
CA ILE A 150 -1.83 -28.46 -9.05
C ILE A 150 -2.73 -29.26 -9.99
N GLU A 151 -2.17 -29.68 -11.12
CA GLU A 151 -2.85 -30.52 -12.09
C GLU A 151 -2.72 -32.01 -11.71
N ASP A 152 -3.79 -32.79 -11.95
CA ASP A 152 -3.83 -34.25 -11.83
C ASP A 152 -3.46 -34.87 -10.45
N MET A 153 -3.81 -34.21 -9.34
CA MET A 153 -3.62 -34.79 -8.00
C MET A 153 -4.56 -36.00 -7.76
N PRO A 154 -4.08 -37.15 -7.25
CA PRO A 154 -4.95 -38.27 -6.90
C PRO A 154 -5.98 -37.92 -5.82
N ARG A 155 -7.25 -38.33 -6.02
CA ARG A 155 -8.36 -38.00 -5.11
C ARG A 155 -8.15 -38.46 -3.67
N ASN A 156 -7.56 -39.64 -3.50
CA ASN A 156 -7.33 -40.21 -2.17
C ASN A 156 -6.22 -39.44 -1.44
N GLU A 157 -5.14 -39.13 -2.15
CA GLU A 157 -4.03 -38.32 -1.62
C GLU A 157 -4.50 -36.92 -1.22
N TYR A 158 -5.35 -36.29 -2.03
CA TYR A 158 -5.95 -35.00 -1.69
C TYR A 158 -6.70 -35.06 -0.35
N ILE A 159 -7.56 -36.06 -0.15
CA ILE A 159 -8.34 -36.18 1.09
C ILE A 159 -7.45 -36.55 2.27
N GLU A 160 -6.53 -37.51 2.09
CA GLU A 160 -5.66 -38.00 3.16
C GLU A 160 -4.70 -36.93 3.66
N GLU A 161 -4.06 -36.16 2.77
CA GLU A 161 -3.16 -35.06 3.15
C GLU A 161 -3.89 -33.98 3.95
N ARG A 162 -5.07 -33.53 3.47
CA ARG A 162 -5.81 -32.44 4.14
C ARG A 162 -6.54 -32.91 5.40
N GLN A 163 -6.81 -34.20 5.56
CA GLN A 163 -7.32 -34.77 6.82
C GLN A 163 -6.20 -35.07 7.83
N ALA A 164 -4.98 -35.34 7.36
CA ALA A 164 -3.81 -35.53 8.23
C ALA A 164 -3.36 -34.21 8.88
N VAL A 165 -3.58 -33.08 8.21
CA VAL A 165 -3.34 -31.75 8.78
C VAL A 165 -4.44 -31.39 9.78
N THR A 166 -4.09 -31.35 11.07
CA THR A 166 -5.03 -31.15 12.20
C THR A 166 -5.86 -29.86 12.11
N ASP A 167 -5.38 -28.85 11.37
CA ASP A 167 -5.94 -27.49 11.36
C ASP A 167 -6.75 -27.15 10.09
N MET A 168 -7.06 -28.12 9.24
CA MET A 168 -7.86 -27.93 8.03
C MET A 168 -9.33 -28.31 8.23
N VAL A 169 -10.25 -27.50 7.71
CA VAL A 169 -11.70 -27.71 7.81
C VAL A 169 -12.34 -27.68 6.44
N GLU A 170 -13.27 -28.61 6.19
CA GLU A 170 -14.02 -28.69 4.94
C GLU A 170 -14.97 -27.48 4.78
N LEU A 171 -14.95 -26.87 3.60
CA LEU A 171 -15.78 -25.74 3.21
C LEU A 171 -16.77 -26.12 2.10
N THR A 172 -17.92 -25.45 2.13
CA THR A 172 -18.84 -25.45 0.99
C THR A 172 -18.34 -24.50 -0.10
N TYR A 173 -18.84 -24.67 -1.33
CA TYR A 173 -18.50 -23.77 -2.44
C TYR A 173 -18.88 -22.31 -2.13
N ASP A 174 -20.05 -22.08 -1.55
CA ASP A 174 -20.51 -20.73 -1.18
C ASP A 174 -19.62 -20.11 -0.09
N GLU A 175 -19.15 -20.91 0.88
CA GLU A 175 -18.19 -20.46 1.91
C GLU A 175 -16.82 -20.11 1.30
N ALA A 176 -16.31 -20.92 0.37
CA ALA A 176 -15.03 -20.67 -0.30
C ALA A 176 -15.10 -19.38 -1.15
N CYS A 177 -16.19 -19.19 -1.91
CA CYS A 177 -16.42 -17.95 -2.66
C CYS A 177 -16.47 -16.73 -1.73
N ALA A 178 -17.14 -16.85 -0.58
CA ALA A 178 -17.23 -15.76 0.39
C ALA A 178 -15.85 -15.31 0.90
N LEU A 179 -14.94 -16.24 1.17
CA LEU A 179 -13.59 -15.91 1.65
C LEU A 179 -12.76 -15.21 0.59
N ILE A 180 -12.77 -15.73 -0.65
CA ILE A 180 -12.02 -15.15 -1.76
C ILE A 180 -12.55 -13.75 -2.07
N GLN A 181 -13.88 -13.56 -2.12
CA GLN A 181 -14.48 -12.25 -2.33
C GLN A 181 -14.19 -11.28 -1.17
N ASP A 182 -14.16 -11.75 0.08
CA ASP A 182 -13.85 -10.89 1.22
C ASP A 182 -12.40 -10.44 1.19
N SER A 183 -11.46 -11.35 0.92
CA SER A 183 -10.02 -11.05 0.78
C SER A 183 -9.74 -10.12 -0.42
N TYR A 184 -10.39 -10.35 -1.58
CA TYR A 184 -10.27 -9.47 -2.75
C TYR A 184 -10.75 -8.04 -2.47
N LYS A 185 -11.72 -7.82 -1.57
CA LYS A 185 -12.10 -6.45 -1.15
C LYS A 185 -10.99 -5.73 -0.42
N PHE A 186 -10.08 -6.43 0.24
CA PHE A 186 -8.90 -5.81 0.84
C PHE A 186 -7.95 -5.31 -0.24
N ASN A 187 -7.71 -6.08 -1.32
CA ASN A 187 -6.94 -5.60 -2.47
C ASN A 187 -7.52 -4.32 -3.04
N ILE A 188 -8.84 -4.31 -3.29
CA ILE A 188 -9.55 -3.13 -3.78
C ILE A 188 -9.34 -1.96 -2.80
N ARG A 189 -9.66 -2.15 -1.51
CA ARG A 189 -9.60 -1.08 -0.50
C ARG A 189 -8.20 -0.49 -0.35
N CYS A 190 -7.17 -1.32 -0.43
CA CYS A 190 -5.78 -0.92 -0.29
C CYS A 190 -5.10 -0.58 -1.64
N MET A 191 -5.83 -0.69 -2.76
CA MET A 191 -5.33 -0.53 -4.12
C MET A 191 -4.08 -1.38 -4.42
N THR A 192 -3.96 -2.53 -3.75
CA THR A 192 -2.88 -3.48 -3.97
C THR A 192 -3.24 -4.42 -5.10
N ARG A 193 -2.21 -4.92 -5.77
CA ARG A 193 -2.39 -5.85 -6.87
C ARG A 193 -2.75 -7.24 -6.35
N PRO A 194 -3.84 -7.86 -6.83
CA PRO A 194 -4.15 -9.25 -6.48
C PRO A 194 -3.19 -10.22 -7.19
N ALA A 195 -3.04 -11.41 -6.62
CA ALA A 195 -2.25 -12.50 -7.20
C ALA A 195 -2.56 -12.75 -8.68
N LEU A 196 -1.53 -13.08 -9.47
CA LEU A 196 -1.70 -13.48 -10.86
C LEU A 196 -2.62 -14.71 -10.99
N GLY A 197 -3.43 -14.73 -12.05
CA GLY A 197 -4.34 -15.84 -12.35
C GLY A 197 -5.81 -15.48 -12.23
N LYS A 198 -6.17 -14.19 -12.31
CA LYS A 198 -7.56 -13.72 -12.28
C LYS A 198 -8.43 -14.45 -13.30
N PHE A 199 -7.88 -14.81 -14.46
CA PHE A 199 -8.59 -15.63 -15.46
C PHE A 199 -9.13 -16.99 -14.92
N LEU A 200 -8.57 -17.53 -13.83
CA LEU A 200 -9.03 -18.76 -13.17
C LEU A 200 -9.99 -18.47 -12.02
N TYR A 201 -9.68 -17.51 -11.17
CA TYR A 201 -10.46 -17.26 -9.95
C TYR A 201 -11.56 -16.20 -10.12
N GLN A 202 -11.69 -15.54 -11.28
CA GLN A 202 -12.80 -14.64 -11.60
C GLN A 202 -14.17 -15.32 -11.41
N LYS A 203 -14.25 -16.64 -11.66
CA LYS A 203 -15.47 -17.44 -11.43
C LYS A 203 -15.98 -17.39 -9.98
N TYR A 204 -15.09 -17.21 -9.01
CA TYR A 204 -15.45 -17.04 -7.61
C TYR A 204 -15.88 -15.61 -7.29
N LEU A 205 -15.24 -14.63 -7.93
CA LEU A 205 -15.55 -13.20 -7.76
C LEU A 205 -16.93 -12.85 -8.36
N ASP A 206 -17.27 -13.42 -9.51
CA ASP A 206 -18.55 -13.17 -10.20
C ASP A 206 -19.72 -13.96 -9.61
N TYR A 207 -19.44 -14.94 -8.74
CA TYR A 207 -20.48 -15.80 -8.18
C TYR A 207 -21.35 -15.06 -7.16
N GLN A 208 -22.67 -15.07 -7.39
CA GLN A 208 -23.62 -14.48 -6.45
C GLN A 208 -23.87 -15.41 -5.27
N ILE A 209 -23.38 -14.99 -4.10
CA ILE A 209 -23.53 -15.76 -2.86
C ILE A 209 -24.95 -15.60 -2.31
N ASP A 210 -25.57 -16.74 -2.03
CA ASP A 210 -26.84 -16.81 -1.34
C ASP A 210 -26.66 -16.44 0.14
N SER A 211 -27.08 -15.23 0.49
CA SER A 211 -26.92 -14.67 1.84
C SER A 211 -27.65 -15.46 2.93
N GLU A 212 -28.64 -16.28 2.58
CA GLU A 212 -29.32 -17.17 3.53
C GLU A 212 -28.47 -18.40 3.89
N LYS A 213 -27.61 -18.85 2.98
CA LYS A 213 -26.77 -20.04 3.15
C LYS A 213 -25.45 -19.73 3.85
N VAL A 214 -24.86 -18.57 3.61
CA VAL A 214 -23.58 -18.18 4.21
C VAL A 214 -23.79 -17.20 5.36
N LYS A 215 -23.67 -17.70 6.59
CA LYS A 215 -23.50 -16.84 7.77
C LYS A 215 -22.02 -16.53 7.94
N ILE A 216 -21.55 -15.41 7.38
CA ILE A 216 -20.14 -14.97 7.43
C ILE A 216 -19.57 -15.07 8.84
N LYS A 217 -20.32 -14.63 9.84
CA LYS A 217 -19.95 -14.76 11.27
C LYS A 217 -19.61 -16.19 11.67
N LYS A 218 -20.43 -17.16 11.29
CA LYS A 218 -20.21 -18.58 11.60
C LYS A 218 -19.04 -19.17 10.81
N LEU A 219 -18.85 -18.75 9.56
CA LEU A 219 -17.71 -19.14 8.74
C LEU A 219 -16.39 -18.66 9.36
N VAL A 220 -16.31 -17.38 9.72
CA VAL A 220 -15.12 -16.81 10.37
C VAL A 220 -14.84 -17.50 11.71
N GLN A 221 -15.88 -17.76 12.50
CA GLN A 221 -15.73 -18.54 13.73
C GLN A 221 -15.21 -19.96 13.43
N LYS A 222 -15.80 -20.67 12.46
CA LYS A 222 -15.37 -22.02 12.04
C LYS A 222 -13.89 -22.07 11.68
N LEU A 223 -13.36 -21.02 11.04
CA LEU A 223 -11.96 -20.90 10.61
C LEU A 223 -11.03 -20.26 11.66
N SER A 224 -11.52 -20.00 12.87
CA SER A 224 -10.72 -19.47 13.96
C SER A 224 -10.43 -20.53 15.00
N ALA A 225 -9.17 -20.62 15.42
CA ALA A 225 -8.75 -21.42 16.56
C ALA A 225 -9.48 -21.03 17.85
N LYS A 226 -9.45 -21.93 18.85
CA LYS A 226 -10.04 -21.66 20.16
C LYS A 226 -9.10 -20.77 20.97
N LEU A 227 -9.40 -19.48 20.98
CA LEU A 227 -8.59 -18.47 21.67
C LEU A 227 -8.92 -18.37 23.16
N THR A 228 -7.93 -18.05 23.98
CA THR A 228 -8.11 -17.60 25.36
C THR A 228 -8.63 -16.16 25.40
N PRO A 229 -9.21 -15.69 26.53
CA PRO A 229 -9.66 -14.31 26.67
C PRO A 229 -8.60 -13.25 26.34
N ARG A 230 -7.32 -13.52 26.67
CA ARG A 230 -6.19 -12.64 26.36
C ARG A 230 -5.94 -12.59 24.85
N GLN A 231 -5.80 -13.75 24.21
CA GLN A 231 -5.57 -13.87 22.76
C GLN A 231 -6.72 -13.26 21.96
N LEU A 232 -7.96 -13.39 22.43
CA LEU A 232 -9.14 -12.82 21.79
C LEU A 232 -9.08 -11.29 21.71
N ILE A 233 -8.66 -10.61 22.78
CA ILE A 233 -8.56 -9.14 22.78
C ILE A 233 -7.31 -8.66 22.03
N ASN A 234 -6.21 -9.40 22.06
CA ASN A 234 -5.03 -9.07 21.27
C ASN A 234 -5.30 -9.19 19.75
N THR A 235 -5.98 -10.27 19.32
CA THR A 235 -6.41 -10.45 17.91
C THR A 235 -7.46 -9.42 17.49
N LEU A 236 -8.28 -8.91 18.42
CA LEU A 236 -9.14 -7.76 18.16
C LEU A 236 -8.35 -6.51 17.77
N PHE A 237 -7.26 -6.17 18.48
CA PHE A 237 -6.41 -5.04 18.10
C PHE A 237 -5.74 -5.25 16.74
N HIS A 238 -5.33 -6.48 16.43
CA HIS A 238 -4.81 -6.83 15.11
C HIS A 238 -5.85 -6.60 14.02
N ALA A 239 -7.08 -7.05 14.23
CA ALA A 239 -8.17 -6.83 13.29
C ALA A 239 -8.59 -5.35 13.19
N LEU A 240 -8.46 -4.57 14.27
CA LEU A 240 -8.70 -3.12 14.24
C LEU A 240 -7.64 -2.38 13.41
N ARG A 241 -6.36 -2.78 13.49
CA ARG A 241 -5.28 -2.21 12.66
C ARG A 241 -5.61 -2.33 11.17
N TYR A 242 -6.04 -3.50 10.72
CA TYR A 242 -6.39 -3.74 9.31
C TYR A 242 -7.89 -3.50 9.00
N GLN A 243 -8.65 -2.97 9.96
CA GLN A 243 -10.09 -2.69 9.81
C GLN A 243 -10.90 -3.90 9.28
N ASP A 244 -10.60 -5.08 9.77
CA ASP A 244 -11.24 -6.34 9.39
C ASP A 244 -12.58 -6.50 10.12
N TYR A 245 -13.61 -5.80 9.62
CA TYR A 245 -14.92 -5.78 10.26
C TYR A 245 -15.60 -7.15 10.31
N SER A 246 -15.33 -8.03 9.34
CA SER A 246 -15.86 -9.39 9.28
C SER A 246 -15.37 -10.21 10.49
N TYR A 247 -14.06 -10.12 10.78
CA TYR A 247 -13.49 -10.75 11.96
C TYR A 247 -13.94 -10.09 13.26
N ILE A 248 -13.94 -8.75 13.32
CA ILE A 248 -14.38 -8.03 14.51
C ILE A 248 -15.83 -8.41 14.87
N ASP A 249 -16.76 -8.50 13.92
CA ASP A 249 -18.14 -8.96 14.20
C ASP A 249 -18.18 -10.38 14.76
N SER A 250 -17.28 -11.25 14.29
CA SER A 250 -17.20 -12.64 14.75
C SER A 250 -16.85 -12.80 16.22
N LEU A 251 -16.14 -11.82 16.80
CA LEU A 251 -15.69 -11.81 18.19
C LEU A 251 -16.80 -11.41 19.18
N TRP A 252 -17.88 -10.76 18.73
CA TRP A 252 -18.97 -10.30 19.61
C TRP A 252 -20.03 -11.37 19.82
N ALA A 253 -20.68 -11.35 20.99
CA ALA A 253 -21.87 -12.17 21.25
C ALA A 253 -23.01 -11.87 20.25
N GLU A 254 -23.91 -12.84 20.03
CA GLU A 254 -24.98 -12.70 19.04
C GLU A 254 -25.85 -11.44 19.25
N ASN A 255 -26.20 -10.76 18.14
CA ASN A 255 -27.06 -9.56 18.10
C ASN A 255 -26.59 -8.37 18.96
N ARG A 256 -25.33 -8.35 19.41
CA ARG A 256 -24.74 -7.23 20.17
C ARG A 256 -23.79 -6.38 19.37
N PHE A 257 -23.34 -6.86 18.22
CA PHE A 257 -22.52 -6.08 17.31
C PHE A 257 -23.37 -5.03 16.60
N SER A 258 -22.96 -3.76 16.67
CA SER A 258 -23.41 -2.75 15.73
C SER A 258 -22.22 -1.95 15.25
N LYS A 259 -22.11 -1.75 13.93
CA LYS A 259 -21.06 -0.91 13.34
C LYS A 259 -21.02 0.47 14.02
N ARG A 260 -22.19 1.03 14.37
CA ARG A 260 -22.31 2.30 15.11
C ARG A 260 -21.63 2.28 16.49
N MET A 261 -21.68 1.17 17.22
CA MET A 261 -21.01 1.03 18.53
C MET A 261 -19.49 1.00 18.38
N ILE A 262 -18.98 0.34 17.35
CA ILE A 262 -17.55 0.34 17.02
C ILE A 262 -17.09 1.71 16.57
N TYR A 263 -17.79 2.35 15.63
CA TYR A 263 -17.49 3.72 15.20
C TYR A 263 -17.56 4.72 16.36
N GLY A 264 -18.43 4.51 17.35
CA GLY A 264 -18.48 5.34 18.55
C GLY A 264 -17.30 5.11 19.48
N ASN A 265 -17.04 3.85 19.85
CA ASN A 265 -16.08 3.52 20.91
C ASN A 265 -14.61 3.44 20.42
N PHE A 266 -14.42 3.10 19.15
CA PHE A 266 -13.13 3.06 18.46
C PHE A 266 -13.02 4.16 17.40
N LYS A 267 -13.81 5.24 17.51
CA LYS A 267 -13.74 6.38 16.59
C LYS A 267 -12.31 6.88 16.38
N ASN A 268 -11.51 6.84 17.45
CA ASN A 268 -10.14 7.33 17.44
C ASN A 268 -9.13 6.31 16.89
N ILE A 269 -9.52 5.06 16.64
CA ILE A 269 -8.65 4.03 16.02
C ILE A 269 -9.02 3.85 14.55
N ILE A 270 -10.29 3.98 14.21
CA ILE A 270 -10.84 3.66 12.87
C ILE A 270 -10.91 4.90 11.96
N LYS A 271 -10.59 6.08 12.47
CA LYS A 271 -10.52 7.29 11.65
C LYS A 271 -9.40 7.13 10.60
N PRO A 272 -9.66 7.51 9.33
CA PRO A 272 -8.62 7.66 8.34
C PRO A 272 -7.49 8.55 8.87
N GLY A 273 -6.24 8.19 8.59
CA GLY A 273 -5.06 8.92 9.07
C GLY A 273 -4.66 8.64 10.53
N VAL A 274 -5.42 7.82 11.28
CA VAL A 274 -5.02 7.40 12.63
C VAL A 274 -4.27 6.07 12.57
N LEU A 275 -3.07 6.06 13.15
CA LEU A 275 -2.24 4.88 13.23
C LEU A 275 -2.35 4.21 14.61
N LEU A 276 -2.63 2.90 14.64
CA LEU A 276 -2.56 2.08 15.86
C LEU A 276 -1.13 1.53 16.02
N LEU A 277 -0.37 2.09 16.96
CA LEU A 277 1.01 1.69 17.22
C LEU A 277 1.11 0.49 18.15
N GLU A 278 0.30 0.48 19.20
CA GLU A 278 0.32 -0.56 20.22
C GLU A 278 -1.10 -0.84 20.71
N GLY A 279 -1.41 -2.11 20.94
CA GLY A 279 -2.70 -2.55 21.48
C GLY A 279 -2.50 -3.87 22.20
N GLN A 280 -2.55 -3.87 23.54
CA GLN A 280 -2.20 -5.03 24.35
C GLN A 280 -3.07 -5.18 25.60
N VAL A 281 -3.35 -6.43 25.95
CA VAL A 281 -3.96 -6.82 27.23
C VAL A 281 -2.97 -6.69 28.40
N THR A 282 -3.34 -5.93 29.42
CA THR A 282 -2.59 -5.83 30.67
C THR A 282 -3.01 -6.93 31.63
N GLU A 283 -4.28 -6.95 32.01
CA GLU A 283 -4.81 -7.81 33.06
C GLU A 283 -6.04 -8.59 32.60
N VAL A 284 -6.15 -9.82 33.11
CA VAL A 284 -7.30 -10.70 32.89
C VAL A 284 -7.77 -11.17 34.25
N SER A 285 -9.00 -10.84 34.62
CA SER A 285 -9.59 -11.20 35.92
C SER A 285 -11.02 -11.71 35.73
N GLY A 286 -11.41 -12.76 36.45
CA GLY A 286 -12.79 -13.24 36.34
C GLY A 286 -13.00 -14.70 36.75
N SER A 287 -14.16 -15.21 36.36
CA SER A 287 -14.68 -16.54 36.66
C SER A 287 -14.71 -17.43 35.42
N GLN A 288 -15.12 -18.70 35.56
CA GLN A 288 -15.14 -19.68 34.47
C GLN A 288 -16.02 -19.30 33.26
N ASN A 289 -17.05 -18.45 33.45
CA ASN A 289 -18.02 -18.11 32.40
C ASN A 289 -18.05 -16.62 32.04
N MET A 290 -17.40 -15.77 32.83
CA MET A 290 -17.33 -14.33 32.61
C MET A 290 -15.99 -13.80 33.08
N VAL A 291 -15.29 -13.12 32.18
CA VAL A 291 -13.95 -12.60 32.37
C VAL A 291 -13.94 -11.13 32.00
N ASP A 292 -13.36 -10.31 32.87
CA ASP A 292 -13.05 -8.92 32.59
C ASP A 292 -11.58 -8.81 32.17
N VAL A 293 -11.35 -8.16 31.03
CA VAL A 293 -10.03 -7.96 30.45
C VAL A 293 -9.75 -6.47 30.38
N MET A 294 -8.64 -6.04 30.96
CA MET A 294 -8.13 -4.69 30.83
C MET A 294 -7.07 -4.65 29.73
N ALA A 295 -7.14 -3.63 28.89
CA ALA A 295 -6.20 -3.43 27.80
C ALA A 295 -5.98 -1.95 27.53
N TYR A 296 -4.90 -1.62 26.85
CA TYR A 296 -4.62 -0.27 26.39
C TYR A 296 -4.33 -0.27 24.89
N ALA A 297 -4.54 0.88 24.27
CA ALA A 297 -4.12 1.16 22.91
C ALA A 297 -3.41 2.52 22.83
N VAL A 298 -2.35 2.59 22.03
CA VAL A 298 -1.62 3.82 21.71
C VAL A 298 -1.86 4.14 20.24
N THR A 299 -2.43 5.31 19.98
CA THR A 299 -2.76 5.78 18.62
C THR A 299 -2.10 7.12 18.33
N VAL A 300 -1.70 7.33 17.08
CA VAL A 300 -1.20 8.61 16.57
C VAL A 300 -2.22 9.21 15.61
N SER A 301 -2.62 10.45 15.85
CA SER A 301 -3.54 11.23 15.00
C SER A 301 -3.01 12.64 14.91
N ASP A 302 -2.81 13.16 13.70
CA ASP A 302 -2.49 14.58 13.46
C ASP A 302 -1.29 15.11 14.26
N GLY A 303 -0.24 14.30 14.46
CA GLY A 303 0.92 14.71 15.28
C GLY A 303 0.81 14.36 16.77
N ASP A 304 -0.40 14.07 17.27
CA ASP A 304 -0.66 13.80 18.68
C ASP A 304 -0.74 12.30 18.99
N VAL A 305 -0.14 11.92 20.11
CA VAL A 305 -0.10 10.54 20.59
C VAL A 305 -1.08 10.38 21.74
N TRP A 306 -2.00 9.43 21.62
CA TRP A 306 -3.07 9.19 22.57
C TRP A 306 -2.97 7.78 23.15
N LYS A 307 -2.97 7.67 24.47
CA LYS A 307 -3.16 6.41 25.19
C LYS A 307 -4.63 6.29 25.60
N SER A 308 -5.25 5.17 25.24
CA SER A 308 -6.64 4.86 25.60
C SER A 308 -6.71 3.55 26.36
N GLU A 309 -7.38 3.53 27.51
CA GLU A 309 -7.58 2.29 28.29
C GLU A 309 -9.02 1.78 28.18
N TYR A 310 -9.13 0.47 28.04
CA TYR A 310 -10.36 -0.26 27.78
C TYR A 310 -10.55 -1.37 28.81
N ARG A 311 -11.82 -1.61 29.16
CA ARG A 311 -12.26 -2.85 29.82
C ARG A 311 -13.25 -3.56 28.93
N PHE A 312 -12.98 -4.83 28.70
CA PHE A 312 -13.83 -5.74 27.97
C PHE A 312 -14.45 -6.71 28.96
N THR A 313 -15.76 -6.94 28.83
CA THR A 313 -16.38 -8.09 29.49
C THR A 313 -16.64 -9.18 28.45
N ILE A 314 -16.01 -10.32 28.68
CA ILE A 314 -16.01 -11.49 27.80
C ILE A 314 -16.83 -12.59 28.48
N ILE A 315 -17.69 -13.24 27.71
CA ILE A 315 -18.53 -14.35 28.15
C ILE A 315 -18.24 -15.61 27.33
N ARG A 316 -18.58 -16.77 27.88
CA ARG A 316 -18.44 -18.04 27.16
C ARG A 316 -19.77 -18.46 26.53
N GLU A 317 -19.83 -18.55 25.20
CA GLU A 317 -20.97 -19.02 24.41
C GLU A 317 -20.53 -20.21 23.55
N GLU A 318 -21.30 -21.30 23.53
CA GLU A 318 -21.03 -22.50 22.69
C GLU A 318 -19.55 -22.99 22.74
N ASN A 319 -18.95 -22.97 23.93
CA ASN A 319 -17.56 -23.37 24.18
C ASN A 319 -16.48 -22.44 23.57
N ARG A 320 -16.85 -21.20 23.21
CA ARG A 320 -15.96 -20.13 22.74
C ARG A 320 -16.13 -18.89 23.59
N TRP A 321 -15.09 -18.05 23.63
CA TRP A 321 -15.16 -16.74 24.28
C TRP A 321 -15.66 -15.69 23.29
N CYS A 322 -16.55 -14.81 23.75
CA CYS A 322 -17.14 -13.73 22.95
C CYS A 322 -17.16 -12.43 23.77
N VAL A 323 -16.93 -11.30 23.11
CA VAL A 323 -17.06 -9.97 23.73
C VAL A 323 -18.54 -9.63 23.90
N ARG A 324 -18.94 -9.31 25.13
CA ARG A 324 -20.31 -8.90 25.47
C ARG A 324 -20.45 -7.38 25.54
N ASP A 325 -19.54 -6.73 26.25
CA ASP A 325 -19.54 -5.28 26.46
C ASP A 325 -18.10 -4.76 26.44
N MET A 326 -17.96 -3.49 26.06
CA MET A 326 -16.69 -2.79 26.03
C MET A 326 -16.88 -1.36 26.48
N ARG A 327 -16.03 -0.91 27.40
CA ARG A 327 -16.03 0.46 27.92
C ARG A 327 -14.64 1.06 27.86
N LYS A 328 -14.57 2.32 27.42
CA LYS A 328 -13.38 3.15 27.48
C LYS A 328 -13.40 3.94 28.79
N TYR A 329 -12.32 3.87 29.56
CA TYR A 329 -12.26 4.47 30.92
C TYR A 329 -11.43 5.74 30.95
N SER A 330 -10.30 5.75 30.26
CA SER A 330 -9.38 6.88 30.23
C SER A 330 -8.90 7.13 28.80
N GLN A 331 -8.59 8.40 28.55
CA GLN A 331 -7.86 8.83 27.37
C GLN A 331 -6.90 9.92 27.84
N GLU A 332 -5.62 9.68 27.63
CA GLU A 332 -4.55 10.60 28.00
C GLU A 332 -3.71 10.90 26.76
N GLN A 333 -3.37 12.17 26.58
CA GLN A 333 -2.37 12.55 25.58
C GLN A 333 -0.99 12.26 26.17
N ILE A 334 -0.19 11.48 25.45
CA ILE A 334 1.18 11.17 25.84
C ILE A 334 2.02 12.41 25.53
N ASN A 335 2.49 13.10 26.56
CA ASN A 335 3.37 14.25 26.42
C ASN A 335 4.74 13.84 25.87
N SER A 336 5.49 14.83 25.37
CA SER A 336 6.86 14.74 24.86
C SER A 336 7.94 14.33 25.88
N THR A 337 7.59 13.61 26.96
CA THR A 337 8.53 13.18 28.00
C THR A 337 8.34 11.72 28.43
N GLN A 338 7.29 11.05 27.93
CA GLN A 338 7.02 9.65 28.25
C GLN A 338 7.73 8.73 27.24
N GLU A 339 8.33 7.63 27.71
CA GLU A 339 9.10 6.67 26.90
C GLU A 339 8.27 6.01 25.77
N LEU A 340 6.95 5.99 25.91
CA LEU A 340 6.01 5.47 24.91
C LEU A 340 5.73 6.48 23.77
N ASN A 341 6.36 7.66 23.77
CA ASN A 341 6.14 8.63 22.71
C ASN A 341 6.95 8.25 21.45
N PRO A 342 6.29 7.86 20.35
CA PRO A 342 6.94 7.43 19.11
C PRO A 342 7.73 8.55 18.40
N TYR A 343 7.51 9.83 18.70
CA TYR A 343 8.32 10.94 18.18
C TYR A 343 9.67 11.09 18.91
N ILE A 344 9.80 10.52 20.11
CA ILE A 344 11.01 10.60 20.93
C ILE A 344 11.77 9.29 20.92
N CYS A 345 11.05 8.18 20.75
CA CYS A 345 11.66 6.88 20.53
C CYS A 345 12.45 6.92 19.23
N ARG A 346 13.78 6.98 19.37
CA ARG A 346 14.71 6.89 18.27
C ARG A 346 15.02 5.42 18.00
N VAL A 347 14.86 5.04 16.75
CA VAL A 347 15.28 3.74 16.23
C VAL A 347 16.52 3.93 15.37
N LYS A 348 17.36 2.91 15.38
CA LYS A 348 18.57 2.89 14.58
C LYS A 348 18.29 2.08 13.34
N CYS A 349 18.66 2.63 12.20
CA CYS A 349 18.43 2.04 10.90
C CYS A 349 19.77 1.88 10.19
N ARG A 350 19.99 0.73 9.59
CA ARG A 350 21.16 0.48 8.75
C ARG A 350 20.71 0.08 7.36
N VAL A 351 21.27 0.78 6.37
CA VAL A 351 20.89 0.67 4.96
C VAL A 351 22.00 -0.04 4.19
N TYR A 352 21.61 -0.97 3.35
CA TYR A 352 22.45 -1.76 2.48
C TYR A 352 21.88 -1.77 1.06
N ASP A 353 22.77 -1.92 0.08
CA ASP A 353 22.47 -2.14 -1.33
C ASP A 353 22.67 -3.64 -1.65
N ILE A 354 21.69 -4.27 -2.30
CA ILE A 354 21.64 -5.72 -2.52
C ILE A 354 22.38 -6.06 -3.80
N THR A 355 23.42 -6.88 -3.66
CA THR A 355 24.21 -7.36 -4.81
C THR A 355 23.80 -8.76 -5.26
N ASP A 356 23.26 -9.58 -4.36
CA ASP A 356 22.78 -10.94 -4.63
C ASP A 356 21.57 -11.25 -3.73
N MET A 357 20.40 -11.40 -4.35
CA MET A 357 19.13 -11.67 -3.65
C MET A 357 19.04 -13.11 -3.12
N ASP A 358 19.55 -14.09 -3.87
CA ASP A 358 19.41 -15.51 -3.52
C ASP A 358 20.19 -15.82 -2.24
N VAL A 359 21.43 -15.32 -2.16
CA VAL A 359 22.29 -15.47 -0.97
C VAL A 359 21.71 -14.72 0.24
N LEU A 360 21.05 -13.58 0.03
CA LEU A 360 20.39 -12.83 1.09
C LEU A 360 19.24 -13.65 1.71
N PHE A 361 18.37 -14.25 0.89
CA PHE A 361 17.28 -15.10 1.39
C PHE A 361 17.80 -16.32 2.16
N ASP A 362 18.86 -16.97 1.68
CA ASP A 362 19.51 -18.09 2.39
C ASP A 362 20.03 -17.70 3.80
N LEU A 363 20.44 -16.44 4.00
CA LEU A 363 20.88 -15.92 5.30
C LEU A 363 19.70 -15.54 6.19
N ILE A 364 18.66 -14.96 5.60
CA ILE A 364 17.42 -14.59 6.29
C ILE A 364 16.72 -15.84 6.84
N ASP A 365 16.72 -16.94 6.09
CA ASP A 365 16.16 -18.24 6.50
C ASP A 365 16.85 -18.85 7.72
N GLN A 366 18.05 -18.40 8.08
CA GLN A 366 18.76 -18.84 9.29
C GLN A 366 18.33 -18.09 10.55
N ILE A 367 17.53 -17.02 10.41
CA ILE A 367 17.07 -16.19 11.53
C ILE A 367 15.80 -16.81 12.13
N ASP A 368 15.90 -17.24 13.40
CA ASP A 368 14.75 -17.73 14.13
C ASP A 368 13.70 -16.64 14.38
N ASN A 369 12.42 -17.00 14.31
CA ASN A 369 11.26 -16.13 14.56
C ASN A 369 11.15 -14.91 13.63
N ILE A 370 11.65 -15.02 12.40
CA ILE A 370 11.35 -14.05 11.35
C ILE A 370 9.95 -14.27 10.78
N ARG A 371 9.23 -13.18 10.58
CA ARG A 371 7.88 -13.19 10.03
C ARG A 371 7.74 -12.10 8.97
N GLU A 372 7.28 -12.46 7.80
CA GLU A 372 6.74 -11.51 6.83
C GLU A 372 5.48 -10.85 7.40
N VAL A 373 5.44 -9.53 7.43
CA VAL A 373 4.34 -8.72 7.96
C VAL A 373 3.42 -8.25 6.83
N GLU A 374 4.01 -7.68 5.78
CA GLU A 374 3.33 -7.01 4.68
C GLU A 374 4.21 -7.04 3.42
N GLU A 375 3.58 -7.16 2.24
CA GLU A 375 4.26 -7.07 0.95
C GLU A 375 4.21 -5.61 0.47
N LEU A 376 5.36 -5.06 0.13
CA LEU A 376 5.53 -3.70 -0.37
C LEU A 376 5.50 -3.70 -1.91
N PRO A 377 5.19 -2.57 -2.57
CA PRO A 377 5.13 -2.51 -4.04
C PRO A 377 6.38 -3.07 -4.75
N ASP A 378 7.57 -2.81 -4.20
CA ASP A 378 8.84 -3.28 -4.72
C ASP A 378 9.57 -4.24 -3.75
N GLY A 379 8.92 -4.80 -2.72
CA GLY A 379 9.62 -5.71 -1.81
C GLY A 379 8.82 -6.24 -0.62
N ILE A 380 9.49 -6.57 0.49
CA ILE A 380 8.89 -7.33 1.61
C ILE A 380 9.30 -6.72 2.95
N HIS A 381 8.32 -6.48 3.84
CA HIS A 381 8.57 -6.14 5.24
C HIS A 381 8.54 -7.42 6.10
N MET A 382 9.65 -7.69 6.77
CA MET A 382 9.83 -8.76 7.73
C MET A 382 10.06 -8.22 9.15
N ARG A 383 9.64 -8.97 10.16
CA ARG A 383 9.79 -8.63 11.58
C ARG A 383 10.32 -9.82 12.36
N VAL A 384 11.29 -9.55 13.22
CA VAL A 384 11.86 -10.53 14.16
C VAL A 384 11.36 -10.23 15.57
N THR A 385 10.72 -11.19 16.22
CA THR A 385 10.13 -11.03 17.56
C THR A 385 10.81 -11.87 18.64
N CYS A 386 10.76 -11.40 19.88
CA CYS A 386 11.25 -12.15 21.06
C CYS A 386 10.35 -13.32 21.46
N PHE A 387 9.12 -13.38 20.96
CA PHE A 387 8.09 -14.31 21.39
C PHE A 387 7.59 -15.13 20.21
N GLU A 388 7.26 -16.40 20.48
CA GLU A 388 6.53 -17.27 19.55
C GLU A 388 5.08 -16.76 19.36
N ASP A 389 4.52 -17.09 18.18
CA ASP A 389 3.28 -16.54 17.62
C ASP A 389 1.99 -17.07 18.30
N ASP A 390 1.90 -16.89 19.62
CA ASP A 390 0.77 -17.37 20.43
C ASP A 390 -0.33 -16.32 20.63
N PHE A 391 -0.21 -15.10 20.07
CA PHE A 391 -1.11 -13.95 20.32
C PHE A 391 -1.30 -13.60 21.82
N ASN A 392 -0.40 -14.06 22.69
CA ASN A 392 -0.37 -13.65 24.11
C ASN A 392 0.09 -12.20 24.27
N HIS A 393 0.84 -11.70 23.28
CA HIS A 393 1.18 -10.31 23.09
C HIS A 393 0.31 -9.72 21.97
N GLY A 394 0.00 -8.44 22.09
CA GLY A 394 -0.90 -7.75 21.17
C GLY A 394 -0.17 -7.17 19.96
N VAL A 395 -0.82 -6.24 19.26
CA VAL A 395 -0.14 -5.47 18.21
C VAL A 395 0.88 -4.58 18.90
N SER A 396 2.15 -4.73 18.54
CA SER A 396 3.19 -3.85 19.06
C SER A 396 4.20 -3.49 17.98
N LEU A 397 4.53 -2.21 17.93
CA LEU A 397 5.67 -1.66 17.20
C LEU A 397 6.91 -1.49 18.07
N LEU A 398 6.78 -1.60 19.39
CA LEU A 398 7.83 -1.25 20.34
C LEU A 398 8.21 -2.40 21.26
N THR A 399 7.22 -2.97 21.94
CA THR A 399 7.40 -4.02 22.94
C THR A 399 7.47 -5.41 22.30
N GLY A 400 8.61 -6.09 22.46
CA GLY A 400 8.81 -7.48 22.01
C GLY A 400 9.31 -7.65 20.57
N VAL A 401 9.58 -6.55 19.87
CA VAL A 401 10.24 -6.55 18.55
C VAL A 401 11.75 -6.46 18.72
N ILE A 402 12.50 -7.37 18.09
CA ILE A 402 13.97 -7.39 18.08
C ILE A 402 14.47 -6.45 16.98
N ALA A 403 13.99 -6.67 15.75
CA ALA A 403 14.27 -5.85 14.59
C ALA A 403 13.15 -5.95 13.55
N ASP A 404 12.99 -4.90 12.77
CA ASP A 404 12.23 -4.88 11.52
C ASP A 404 13.24 -4.86 10.35
N MET A 405 12.99 -5.67 9.32
CA MET A 405 13.83 -5.79 8.14
C MET A 405 12.97 -5.52 6.91
N VAL A 406 13.45 -4.69 5.99
CA VAL A 406 12.72 -4.36 4.77
C VAL A 406 13.64 -4.60 3.58
N ILE A 407 13.16 -5.38 2.62
CA ILE A 407 13.71 -5.44 1.27
C ILE A 407 12.81 -4.55 0.42
N ASN A 408 13.37 -3.59 -0.32
CA ASN A 408 12.62 -2.75 -1.24
C ASN A 408 13.46 -2.52 -2.51
N GLY A 409 13.15 -3.23 -3.58
CA GLY A 409 13.96 -3.31 -4.78
C GLY A 409 15.36 -3.83 -4.48
N ASP A 410 16.36 -3.02 -4.83
CA ASP A 410 17.77 -3.30 -4.56
C ASP A 410 18.20 -2.80 -3.16
N GLU A 411 17.31 -2.24 -2.35
CA GLU A 411 17.63 -1.72 -1.01
C GLU A 411 17.24 -2.70 0.11
N PHE A 412 18.14 -2.91 1.07
CA PHE A 412 17.87 -3.67 2.30
C PHE A 412 18.08 -2.81 3.54
N VAL A 413 17.07 -2.71 4.40
CA VAL A 413 17.11 -1.87 5.61
C VAL A 413 16.81 -2.69 6.85
N VAL A 414 17.69 -2.60 7.86
CA VAL A 414 17.49 -3.20 9.18
C VAL A 414 17.24 -2.10 10.21
N ILE A 415 16.09 -2.16 10.87
CA ILE A 415 15.62 -1.20 11.87
C ILE A 415 15.55 -1.89 13.24
N ALA A 416 16.24 -1.35 14.24
CA ALA A 416 16.18 -1.88 15.60
C ALA A 416 16.32 -0.78 16.66
N GLN A 417 15.78 -1.03 17.86
CA GLN A 417 15.92 -0.11 19.00
C GLN A 417 17.32 -0.14 19.63
N LYS A 418 18.00 -1.29 19.58
CA LYS A 418 19.30 -1.51 20.23
C LYS A 418 20.42 -1.59 19.19
N GLN A 419 21.49 -0.84 19.42
CA GLN A 419 22.70 -0.91 18.58
C GLN A 419 23.31 -2.31 18.52
N SER A 420 23.30 -3.03 19.66
CA SER A 420 23.86 -4.38 19.73
C SER A 420 23.22 -5.30 18.71
N THR A 421 21.90 -5.22 18.57
CA THR A 421 21.11 -6.04 17.65
C THR A 421 21.47 -5.75 16.19
N ILE A 422 21.67 -4.49 15.82
CA ILE A 422 22.11 -4.14 14.46
C ILE A 422 23.50 -4.70 14.17
N ASN A 423 24.41 -4.58 15.14
CA ASN A 423 25.76 -5.13 14.98
C ASN A 423 25.75 -6.66 14.90
N ASP A 424 24.87 -7.33 15.65
CA ASP A 424 24.71 -8.78 15.57
C ASP A 424 24.25 -9.20 14.16
N PHE A 425 23.26 -8.49 13.59
CA PHE A 425 22.80 -8.75 12.22
C PHE A 425 23.85 -8.41 11.16
N ASP A 426 24.59 -7.32 11.33
CA ASP A 426 25.71 -6.97 10.45
C ASP A 426 26.76 -8.08 10.42
N THR A 427 27.13 -8.63 11.58
CA THR A 427 28.07 -9.77 11.63
C THR A 427 27.53 -11.04 10.98
N LEU A 428 26.21 -11.24 10.96
CA LEU A 428 25.57 -12.35 10.25
C LEU A 428 25.64 -12.13 8.73
N PHE A 429 25.43 -10.91 8.26
CA PHE A 429 25.37 -10.60 6.83
C PHE A 429 26.74 -10.37 6.18
N THR A 430 27.73 -9.83 6.90
CA THR A 430 29.11 -9.59 6.41
C THR A 430 30.08 -10.71 6.80
N GLY A 431 29.57 -11.93 6.98
CA GLY A 431 30.38 -13.11 7.35
C GLY A 431 31.33 -13.56 6.24
N GLU A 432 32.12 -14.62 6.46
CA GLU A 432 33.23 -15.06 5.57
C GLU A 432 32.84 -15.54 4.14
N ARG A 433 31.59 -15.38 3.70
CA ARG A 433 31.14 -15.72 2.35
C ARG A 433 30.63 -14.47 1.64
N ILE A 434 30.98 -14.38 0.35
CA ILE A 434 30.54 -13.40 -0.66
C ILE A 434 29.48 -12.45 -0.10
N ASP A 435 29.88 -11.22 0.20
CA ASP A 435 29.01 -10.22 0.80
C ASP A 435 27.81 -9.97 -0.13
N PRO A 436 26.58 -10.42 0.22
CA PRO A 436 25.41 -10.18 -0.62
C PRO A 436 24.96 -8.71 -0.51
N LEU A 437 25.47 -7.99 0.50
CA LEU A 437 25.07 -6.64 0.85
C LEU A 437 26.26 -5.69 0.81
N ARG A 438 26.05 -4.53 0.21
CA ARG A 438 26.97 -3.40 0.26
C ARG A 438 26.47 -2.36 1.25
N TYR A 439 27.24 -2.10 2.30
CA TYR A 439 26.89 -1.09 3.29
C TYR A 439 26.82 0.33 2.68
N MET A 440 25.69 1.00 2.89
CA MET A 440 25.45 2.38 2.42
C MET A 440 25.53 3.39 3.56
N GLY A 441 24.90 3.12 4.71
CA GLY A 441 24.92 4.04 5.85
C GLY A 441 24.17 3.54 7.09
N GLU A 442 24.36 4.25 8.20
CA GLU A 442 23.64 4.05 9.45
C GLU A 442 23.06 5.38 9.94
N TYR A 443 21.79 5.35 10.32
CA TYR A 443 20.98 6.51 10.65
C TYR A 443 20.21 6.30 11.94
N GLU A 444 19.89 7.38 12.64
CA GLU A 444 19.03 7.37 13.83
C GLU A 444 17.80 8.23 13.54
N VAL A 445 16.64 7.60 13.39
CA VAL A 445 15.38 8.27 13.00
C VAL A 445 14.30 8.07 14.05
N SER A 446 13.28 8.93 14.07
CA SER A 446 12.11 8.69 14.92
C SER A 446 11.31 7.46 14.46
N LEU A 447 10.63 6.80 15.39
CA LEU A 447 9.82 5.60 15.12
C LEU A 447 8.73 5.85 14.06
N ILE A 448 8.19 7.06 13.99
CA ILE A 448 7.12 7.41 13.04
C ILE A 448 7.68 7.53 11.62
N THR A 449 8.84 8.16 11.49
CA THR A 449 9.58 8.24 10.23
C THR A 449 9.92 6.84 9.72
N ALA A 450 10.43 5.96 10.60
CA ALA A 450 10.65 4.54 10.28
C ALA A 450 9.35 3.80 9.92
N PHE A 451 8.24 4.09 10.61
CA PHE A 451 6.94 3.48 10.31
C PHE A 451 6.43 3.86 8.91
N GLY A 452 6.59 5.11 8.49
CA GLY A 452 6.22 5.54 7.14
C GLY A 452 6.91 4.69 6.07
N TYR A 453 8.20 4.41 6.26
CA TYR A 453 8.94 3.49 5.39
C TYR A 453 8.43 2.04 5.49
N LEU A 454 8.27 1.51 6.71
CA LEU A 454 7.77 0.14 6.95
C LEU A 454 6.38 -0.11 6.33
N ALA A 455 5.55 0.92 6.25
CA ALA A 455 4.22 0.86 5.65
C ALA A 455 4.23 1.04 4.10
N GLY A 456 5.41 1.00 3.46
CA GLY A 456 5.54 1.12 2.00
C GLY A 456 5.17 2.49 1.47
N GLN A 457 5.20 3.55 2.30
CA GLN A 457 4.86 4.88 1.82
C GLN A 457 5.96 5.47 0.93
N TYR A 458 7.22 5.05 1.11
CA TYR A 458 8.36 5.62 0.42
C TYR A 458 9.10 4.55 -0.39
N ALA A 459 9.53 4.92 -1.61
CA ALA A 459 10.26 4.03 -2.51
C ALA A 459 11.73 3.81 -2.11
N SER A 460 12.36 4.76 -1.43
CA SER A 460 13.72 4.62 -0.89
C SER A 460 13.81 5.08 0.56
N PHE A 461 14.76 4.54 1.33
CA PHE A 461 15.00 5.02 2.69
C PHE A 461 15.67 6.40 2.71
N GLU A 462 16.40 6.78 1.66
CA GLU A 462 16.98 8.13 1.55
C GLU A 462 15.89 9.21 1.50
N ASP A 463 14.75 8.95 0.84
CA ASP A 463 13.59 9.85 0.82
C ASP A 463 12.97 10.10 2.20
N VAL A 464 13.14 9.14 3.10
CA VAL A 464 12.66 9.17 4.49
C VAL A 464 13.60 10.02 5.35
N LEU A 465 14.91 9.98 5.09
CA LEU A 465 15.94 10.75 5.81
C LEU A 465 15.94 12.24 5.49
N LEU A 466 15.42 12.64 4.33
CA LEU A 466 15.17 14.04 4.00
C LEU A 466 14.24 14.73 5.00
N ASN A 467 13.55 13.99 5.88
CA ASN A 467 12.70 14.54 6.94
C ASN A 467 13.44 15.19 8.11
N GLU A 468 14.66 14.74 8.47
CA GLU A 468 15.21 15.09 9.79
C GLU A 468 16.48 15.96 9.75
N ASP A 469 17.38 15.86 8.76
CA ASP A 469 18.70 16.55 8.84
C ASP A 469 19.15 17.36 7.60
N ASN A 470 18.46 17.28 6.45
CA ASN A 470 18.85 18.09 5.29
C ASN A 470 18.17 19.47 5.28
N GLU A 471 18.73 20.39 6.09
CA GLU A 471 18.50 21.84 6.00
C GLU A 471 18.82 22.44 4.60
N LEU A 472 19.33 21.64 3.65
CA LEU A 472 19.90 22.13 2.40
C LEU A 472 18.85 22.26 1.28
N PHE A 473 17.87 21.37 1.14
CA PHE A 473 17.07 21.34 -0.09
C PHE A 473 15.72 22.10 -0.04
N CYS A 474 15.04 22.24 1.10
CA CYS A 474 13.73 22.92 1.15
C CYS A 474 13.51 23.88 2.35
N ASP A 475 14.35 24.92 2.47
CA ASP A 475 14.29 25.94 3.53
C ASP A 475 13.08 26.93 3.46
N ASP A 476 12.03 26.60 2.70
CA ASP A 476 10.73 27.32 2.73
C ASP A 476 9.68 26.62 3.62
N GLY A 477 9.97 25.40 4.10
CA GLY A 477 9.07 24.62 4.97
C GLY A 477 7.90 23.93 4.27
N LEU A 478 7.88 23.91 2.93
CA LEU A 478 6.87 23.23 2.12
C LEU A 478 7.49 22.05 1.34
N ARG A 479 7.33 20.83 1.85
CA ARG A 479 7.76 19.59 1.18
C ARG A 479 6.73 19.18 0.13
N PHE A 480 7.15 18.88 -1.09
CA PHE A 480 6.25 18.43 -2.16
C PHE A 480 6.34 16.91 -2.30
N ILE A 481 5.31 16.22 -1.82
CA ILE A 481 5.24 14.76 -1.78
C ILE A 481 4.35 14.30 -2.92
N THR A 482 4.72 13.22 -3.60
CA THR A 482 4.03 12.70 -4.78
C THR A 482 3.65 11.24 -4.60
N ALA A 483 2.36 10.92 -4.55
CA ALA A 483 1.84 9.56 -4.65
C ALA A 483 1.72 9.15 -6.12
N ARG A 484 2.18 7.94 -6.45
CA ARG A 484 2.14 7.36 -7.79
C ARG A 484 1.08 6.28 -7.89
N TYR A 485 0.32 6.31 -8.98
CA TYR A 485 -0.72 5.33 -9.28
C TYR A 485 -0.61 4.84 -10.73
N LEU A 486 -0.68 3.54 -10.92
CA LEU A 486 -0.86 2.92 -12.23
C LEU A 486 -2.34 3.01 -12.64
N VAL A 487 -2.60 3.43 -13.87
CA VAL A 487 -3.95 3.68 -14.38
C VAL A 487 -4.46 2.48 -15.16
N LYS A 488 -5.50 1.83 -14.64
CA LYS A 488 -6.21 0.73 -15.33
C LYS A 488 -7.21 1.26 -16.36
N HIS A 489 -7.98 2.29 -15.99
CA HIS A 489 -9.00 2.90 -16.86
C HIS A 489 -8.85 4.41 -16.99
N ARG A 490 -8.16 4.85 -18.06
CA ARG A 490 -7.90 6.28 -18.32
C ARG A 490 -9.18 7.13 -18.40
N GLY A 491 -10.24 6.61 -19.03
CA GLY A 491 -11.48 7.37 -19.25
C GLY A 491 -12.17 7.77 -17.95
N GLU A 492 -12.30 6.84 -17.02
CA GLU A 492 -12.95 7.07 -15.71
C GLU A 492 -12.09 7.96 -14.82
N VAL A 493 -10.78 7.73 -14.80
CA VAL A 493 -9.82 8.56 -14.04
C VAL A 493 -9.81 9.99 -14.56
N LEU A 494 -9.80 10.21 -15.87
CA LEU A 494 -9.87 11.55 -16.46
C LEU A 494 -11.21 12.22 -16.14
N GLY A 495 -12.31 11.47 -16.16
CA GLY A 495 -13.62 11.94 -15.71
C GLY A 495 -13.62 12.43 -14.27
N ARG A 496 -13.00 11.67 -13.36
CA ARG A 496 -12.85 12.03 -11.94
C ARG A 496 -11.95 13.23 -11.73
N LEU A 497 -10.80 13.28 -12.41
CA LEU A 497 -9.89 14.43 -12.34
C LEU A 497 -10.61 15.72 -12.75
N ARG A 498 -11.42 15.70 -13.80
CA ARG A 498 -12.23 16.86 -14.23
C ARG A 498 -13.32 17.27 -13.25
N GLN A 499 -13.81 16.36 -12.43
CA GLN A 499 -14.79 16.68 -11.38
C GLN A 499 -14.14 17.38 -10.19
N ILE A 500 -12.91 16.98 -9.85
CA ILE A 500 -12.18 17.48 -8.67
C ILE A 500 -11.38 18.75 -9.00
N SER A 501 -10.80 18.82 -10.20
CA SER A 501 -9.84 19.86 -10.56
C SER A 501 -10.51 21.21 -10.80
N SER A 502 -9.88 22.27 -10.30
CA SER A 502 -10.28 23.66 -10.55
C SER A 502 -9.57 24.26 -11.78
N ILE A 503 -8.36 23.81 -12.08
CA ILE A 503 -7.56 24.29 -13.22
C ILE A 503 -7.04 23.09 -14.02
N GLU A 504 -7.20 23.11 -15.35
CA GLU A 504 -6.74 22.06 -16.27
C GLU A 504 -5.77 22.65 -17.32
N PHE A 505 -4.62 22.01 -17.49
CA PHE A 505 -3.66 22.29 -18.55
C PHE A 505 -3.34 21.02 -19.33
N ASN A 506 -3.45 21.08 -20.66
CA ASN A 506 -3.05 19.97 -21.52
C ASN A 506 -1.63 20.22 -22.05
N LEU A 507 -0.65 19.47 -21.53
CA LEU A 507 0.77 19.62 -21.87
C LEU A 507 1.06 18.97 -23.24
N ASN A 508 0.55 17.74 -23.46
CA ASN A 508 0.69 16.94 -24.67
C ASN A 508 -0.60 16.11 -24.93
N GLU A 509 -0.72 15.43 -26.08
CA GLU A 509 -1.90 14.57 -26.40
C GLU A 509 -2.20 13.51 -25.33
N ASN A 510 -1.17 13.04 -24.61
CA ASN A 510 -1.29 11.99 -23.59
C ASN A 510 -1.02 12.49 -22.17
N THR A 511 -0.64 13.75 -21.96
CA THR A 511 -0.26 14.28 -20.64
C THR A 511 -1.14 15.46 -20.26
N GLY A 512 -1.97 15.27 -19.24
CA GLY A 512 -2.83 16.29 -18.65
C GLY A 512 -2.34 16.67 -17.26
N LEU A 513 -2.43 17.96 -16.93
CA LEU A 513 -2.07 18.52 -15.63
C LEU A 513 -3.30 19.19 -15.03
N PHE A 514 -3.60 18.87 -13.78
CA PHE A 514 -4.79 19.32 -13.09
C PHE A 514 -4.43 19.84 -11.70
N TYR A 515 -4.99 20.97 -11.31
CA TYR A 515 -4.80 21.54 -9.98
C TYR A 515 -6.12 21.58 -9.23
N GLN A 516 -6.11 21.11 -7.99
CA GLN A 516 -7.22 21.21 -7.05
C GLN A 516 -6.93 22.29 -6.02
N MET A 517 -7.94 23.13 -5.78
CA MET A 517 -7.93 24.16 -4.76
C MET A 517 -8.87 23.77 -3.61
N ALA A 518 -8.46 24.04 -2.37
CA ALA A 518 -9.30 23.95 -1.20
C ALA A 518 -10.05 25.27 -0.97
N ASP A 519 -11.34 25.18 -0.66
CA ASP A 519 -12.18 26.32 -0.32
C ASP A 519 -11.93 26.75 1.13
N GLU A 520 -11.00 27.68 1.34
CA GLU A 520 -10.83 28.39 2.61
C GLU A 520 -11.62 29.71 2.63
N PRO A 521 -12.02 30.21 3.83
CA PRO A 521 -12.99 31.31 3.96
C PRO A 521 -12.56 32.66 3.34
N GLU A 522 -11.28 32.85 3.00
CA GLU A 522 -10.77 34.11 2.41
C GLU A 522 -10.36 33.96 0.94
N GLU A 523 -9.54 32.97 0.59
CA GLU A 523 -9.09 32.69 -0.79
C GLU A 523 -8.89 31.18 -1.01
N PRO A 524 -9.07 30.68 -2.26
CA PRO A 524 -8.78 29.29 -2.58
C PRO A 524 -7.28 29.02 -2.45
N VAL A 525 -6.91 28.04 -1.62
CA VAL A 525 -5.53 27.63 -1.39
C VAL A 525 -5.23 26.36 -2.19
N PHE A 526 -4.01 26.23 -2.70
CA PHE A 526 -3.57 25.01 -3.37
C PHE A 526 -3.71 23.80 -2.43
N LEU A 527 -4.35 22.73 -2.91
CA LEU A 527 -4.46 21.47 -2.20
C LEU A 527 -3.58 20.40 -2.86
N ALA A 528 -3.78 20.17 -4.16
CA ALA A 528 -3.14 19.06 -4.86
C ALA A 528 -2.89 19.34 -6.35
N GLU A 529 -1.83 18.73 -6.88
CA GLU A 529 -1.50 18.63 -8.30
C GLU A 529 -1.68 17.18 -8.77
N TYR A 530 -2.44 16.99 -9.84
CA TYR A 530 -2.58 15.70 -10.50
C TYR A 530 -1.96 15.76 -11.89
N MET A 531 -1.01 14.88 -12.18
CA MET A 531 -0.46 14.72 -13.52
C MET A 531 -0.85 13.35 -14.07
N LEU A 532 -1.63 13.35 -15.13
CA LEU A 532 -2.04 12.15 -15.86
C LEU A 532 -1.09 11.93 -17.03
N GLY A 533 -0.16 10.99 -16.89
CA GLY A 533 0.69 10.45 -17.96
C GLY A 533 -0.06 9.42 -18.82
N SER A 534 0.65 8.64 -19.65
CA SER A 534 0.02 7.62 -20.52
C SER A 534 -0.67 6.53 -19.71
N ASN A 535 0.04 5.96 -18.73
CA ASN A 535 -0.41 4.85 -17.90
C ASN A 535 -0.21 5.11 -16.38
N LEU A 536 0.26 6.30 -16.01
CA LEU A 536 0.56 6.68 -14.63
C LEU A 536 -0.22 7.97 -14.29
N VAL A 537 -0.74 8.05 -13.07
CA VAL A 537 -1.18 9.30 -12.45
C VAL A 537 -0.30 9.57 -11.24
N THR A 538 0.19 10.79 -11.15
CA THR A 538 0.86 11.26 -9.94
C THR A 538 -0.01 12.29 -9.24
N LEU A 539 -0.27 12.09 -7.95
CA LEU A 539 -0.92 13.03 -7.06
C LEU A 539 0.15 13.68 -6.18
N SER A 540 0.31 14.99 -6.26
CA SER A 540 1.37 15.71 -5.56
C SER A 540 0.79 16.79 -4.64
N THR A 541 1.21 16.83 -3.38
CA THR A 541 0.71 17.78 -2.37
C THR A 541 1.85 18.36 -1.54
N PHE A 542 1.55 19.43 -0.80
CA PHE A 542 2.49 19.96 0.18
C PHE A 542 2.30 19.30 1.55
N GLY A 543 3.17 18.35 1.88
CA GLY A 543 3.13 17.60 3.15
C GLY A 543 2.10 16.45 3.19
N GLU A 544 2.20 15.64 4.25
CA GLU A 544 1.44 14.39 4.40
C GLU A 544 -0.04 14.62 4.75
N LYS A 545 -0.36 15.71 5.45
CA LYS A 545 -1.74 16.04 5.82
C LYS A 545 -2.61 16.29 4.59
N ASP A 546 -2.13 17.18 3.70
CA ASP A 546 -2.80 17.47 2.43
C ASP A 546 -2.85 16.23 1.55
N MET A 547 -1.82 15.38 1.59
CA MET A 547 -1.80 14.11 0.87
C MET A 547 -2.93 13.19 1.33
N GLY A 548 -3.11 13.02 2.64
CA GLY A 548 -4.18 12.20 3.20
C GLY A 548 -5.57 12.67 2.76
N GLU A 549 -5.82 13.98 2.79
CA GLU A 549 -7.09 14.55 2.34
C GLU A 549 -7.29 14.43 0.83
N ALA A 550 -6.27 14.76 0.03
CA ALA A 550 -6.32 14.67 -1.42
C ALA A 550 -6.48 13.23 -1.93
N ARG A 551 -5.82 12.27 -1.28
CA ARG A 551 -6.00 10.84 -1.54
C ARG A 551 -7.41 10.41 -1.21
N GLN A 552 -7.95 10.78 -0.04
CA GLN A 552 -9.32 10.42 0.32
C GLN A 552 -10.36 10.89 -0.72
N ILE A 553 -10.17 12.09 -1.26
CA ILE A 553 -11.06 12.65 -2.31
C ILE A 553 -10.83 11.95 -3.65
N PHE A 554 -9.58 11.74 -4.05
CA PHE A 554 -9.24 11.18 -5.36
C PHE A 554 -9.58 9.69 -5.47
N GLU A 555 -9.29 8.93 -4.42
CA GLU A 555 -9.44 7.47 -4.36
C GLU A 555 -10.89 7.00 -4.25
N GLU A 556 -11.81 7.90 -3.83
CA GLU A 556 -13.23 7.61 -3.72
C GLU A 556 -13.80 7.11 -5.06
N GLU A 557 -14.36 5.89 -5.04
CA GLU A 557 -14.91 5.17 -6.20
C GLU A 557 -13.89 4.80 -7.30
N MET A 558 -12.57 4.96 -7.06
CA MET A 558 -11.51 4.70 -8.04
C MET A 558 -10.67 3.44 -7.75
N TYR A 559 -11.03 2.69 -6.72
CA TYR A 559 -10.29 1.51 -6.25
C TYR A 559 -10.10 0.38 -7.28
N ASP A 560 -11.02 0.21 -8.22
CA ASP A 560 -10.90 -0.78 -9.30
C ASP A 560 -10.09 -0.26 -10.51
N ASN A 561 -9.84 1.05 -10.56
CA ASN A 561 -9.28 1.76 -11.70
C ASN A 561 -7.83 2.19 -11.53
N LEU A 562 -7.33 2.11 -10.30
CA LEU A 562 -6.00 2.53 -9.90
C LEU A 562 -5.28 1.39 -9.18
N GLU A 563 -3.96 1.47 -9.16
CA GLU A 563 -3.07 0.63 -8.38
C GLU A 563 -1.99 1.51 -7.80
N PHE A 564 -1.77 1.41 -6.49
CA PHE A 564 -0.85 2.30 -5.79
C PHE A 564 0.58 1.78 -5.94
N ASP A 565 1.45 2.63 -6.47
CA ASP A 565 2.85 2.33 -6.84
C ASP A 565 3.83 2.79 -5.73
N GLY A 566 3.42 3.72 -4.87
CA GLY A 566 4.25 4.26 -3.78
C GLY A 566 4.20 5.78 -3.70
N MET A 567 4.97 6.39 -2.78
CA MET A 567 5.17 7.85 -2.73
C MET A 567 6.65 8.22 -2.86
N GLU A 568 6.91 9.33 -3.53
CA GLU A 568 8.23 9.89 -3.80
C GLU A 568 8.26 11.38 -3.39
N VAL A 569 9.44 11.88 -3.03
CA VAL A 569 9.65 13.31 -2.80
C VAL A 569 10.25 13.92 -4.05
N ARG A 570 9.62 14.97 -4.59
CA ARG A 570 10.17 15.68 -5.75
C ARG A 570 11.18 16.74 -5.31
N GLU A 571 12.43 16.59 -5.74
CA GLU A 571 13.53 17.52 -5.41
C GLU A 571 13.27 18.95 -5.90
N GLU A 572 12.70 19.12 -7.11
CA GLU A 572 12.37 20.44 -7.68
C GLU A 572 10.94 20.93 -7.33
N GLY A 573 10.20 20.17 -6.52
CA GLY A 573 8.85 20.47 -6.07
C GLY A 573 7.83 20.66 -7.20
N ILE A 574 6.83 21.55 -6.97
CA ILE A 574 5.77 21.87 -7.95
C ILE A 574 6.32 22.44 -9.27
N PHE A 575 7.58 22.88 -9.29
CA PHE A 575 8.16 23.51 -10.45
C PHE A 575 8.73 22.51 -11.46
N GLU A 576 9.02 21.27 -11.09
CA GLU A 576 9.70 20.27 -11.94
C GLU A 576 9.11 20.15 -13.36
N ILE A 577 7.80 20.35 -13.48
CA ILE A 577 7.03 20.31 -14.74
C ILE A 577 7.47 21.39 -15.75
N LEU A 578 8.07 22.49 -15.30
CA LEU A 578 8.47 23.64 -16.10
C LEU A 578 9.75 23.41 -16.89
N THR A 579 9.71 22.49 -17.85
CA THR A 579 10.77 22.33 -18.86
C THR A 579 10.71 23.45 -19.92
N ASP A 580 11.84 23.70 -20.61
CA ASP A 580 11.93 24.72 -21.68
C ASP A 580 10.89 24.52 -22.80
N GLU A 581 10.47 23.28 -23.04
CA GLU A 581 9.43 22.95 -24.03
C GLU A 581 8.03 23.33 -23.54
N VAL A 582 7.74 23.12 -22.26
CA VAL A 582 6.45 23.46 -21.63
C VAL A 582 6.31 24.97 -21.52
N LYS A 583 7.35 25.69 -21.08
CA LYS A 583 7.34 27.16 -20.98
C LYS A 583 7.04 27.84 -22.32
N LYS A 584 7.52 27.28 -23.43
CA LYS A 584 7.26 27.79 -24.78
C LYS A 584 5.82 27.56 -25.23
N LYS A 585 5.19 26.46 -24.82
CA LYS A 585 3.80 26.13 -25.19
C LYS A 585 2.78 26.83 -24.31
N HIS A 586 3.07 26.97 -23.01
CA HIS A 586 2.18 27.52 -21.99
C HIS A 586 2.92 28.58 -21.15
N PRO A 587 3.10 29.80 -21.67
CA PRO A 587 3.87 30.83 -20.97
C PRO A 587 3.20 31.32 -19.67
N ALA A 588 1.87 31.22 -19.57
CA ALA A 588 1.12 31.60 -18.37
C ALA A 588 1.28 30.61 -17.20
N LEU A 589 1.70 29.37 -17.47
CA LEU A 589 1.77 28.31 -16.46
C LEU A 589 2.79 28.64 -15.36
N GLU A 590 3.93 29.25 -15.70
CA GLU A 590 4.95 29.62 -14.71
C GLU A 590 4.42 30.68 -13.73
N GLU A 591 3.68 31.67 -14.19
CA GLU A 591 3.09 32.70 -13.31
C GLU A 591 2.02 32.09 -12.39
N THR A 592 1.17 31.21 -12.93
CA THR A 592 0.15 30.51 -12.15
C THR A 592 0.75 29.60 -11.08
N ILE A 593 1.76 28.79 -11.40
CA ILE A 593 2.41 27.91 -10.42
C ILE A 593 3.11 28.72 -9.32
N LYS A 594 3.77 29.84 -9.67
CA LYS A 594 4.37 30.74 -8.68
C LYS A 594 3.33 31.33 -7.74
N GLU A 595 2.19 31.75 -8.26
CA GLU A 595 1.10 32.28 -7.45
C GLU A 595 0.51 31.21 -6.51
N LEU A 596 0.28 30.00 -7.00
CA LEU A 596 -0.19 28.86 -6.21
C LEU A 596 0.77 28.53 -5.06
N TYR A 597 2.07 28.43 -5.35
CA TYR A 597 3.10 28.17 -4.35
C TYR A 597 3.14 29.28 -3.29
N LEU A 598 3.19 30.56 -3.71
CA LEU A 598 3.26 31.69 -2.80
C LEU A 598 2.00 31.83 -1.93
N ASN A 599 0.82 31.50 -2.48
CA ASN A 599 -0.42 31.42 -1.72
C ASN A 599 -0.33 30.33 -0.65
N LYS A 600 0.08 29.12 -1.01
CA LYS A 600 0.24 28.03 -0.05
C LYS A 600 1.22 28.40 1.06
N TRP A 601 2.38 28.92 0.70
CA TRP A 601 3.41 29.35 1.65
C TRP A 601 2.88 30.38 2.65
N TYR A 602 2.15 31.38 2.16
CA TYR A 602 1.65 32.48 2.99
C TYR A 602 0.67 32.04 4.10
N TYR A 603 -0.13 31.00 3.83
CA TYR A 603 -1.13 30.47 4.77
C TYR A 603 -0.67 29.19 5.51
N SER A 604 0.46 28.60 5.13
CA SER A 604 0.95 27.38 5.77
C SER A 604 1.63 27.64 7.10
N HIS A 605 1.37 26.80 8.10
CA HIS A 605 1.98 26.88 9.42
C HIS A 605 3.39 26.31 9.37
N LEU A 606 4.39 27.14 9.64
CA LEU A 606 5.80 26.77 9.44
C LEU A 606 6.50 26.50 10.78
N PRO A 607 7.31 25.42 10.91
CA PRO A 607 8.10 25.16 12.11
C PRO A 607 9.07 26.29 12.44
N THR A 608 9.64 26.91 11.41
CA THR A 608 10.54 28.07 11.52
C THR A 608 9.88 29.30 12.14
N LEU A 609 8.55 29.38 12.04
CA LEU A 609 7.71 30.41 12.66
C LEU A 609 7.01 29.89 13.93
N ARG A 610 7.50 28.80 14.54
CA ARG A 610 6.91 28.15 15.72
C ARG A 610 5.45 27.73 15.50
N GLY A 611 5.15 27.27 14.29
CA GLY A 611 3.81 26.84 13.92
C GLY A 611 2.85 27.98 13.59
N MET A 612 3.31 29.23 13.47
CA MET A 612 2.52 30.32 12.86
C MET A 612 2.62 30.28 11.33
N SER A 613 1.59 30.75 10.64
CA SER A 613 1.70 31.06 9.21
C SER A 613 2.37 32.41 8.97
N PRO A 614 2.97 32.66 7.79
CA PRO A 614 3.47 33.99 7.44
C PRO A 614 2.43 35.12 7.59
N TRP A 615 1.15 34.82 7.33
CA TRP A 615 0.03 35.74 7.59
C TRP A 615 -0.14 36.05 9.09
N GLU A 616 -0.19 35.05 9.96
CA GLU A 616 -0.31 35.22 11.42
C GLU A 616 0.93 35.90 12.01
N ALA A 617 2.12 35.52 11.52
CA ALA A 617 3.38 36.07 11.95
C ALA A 617 3.47 37.57 11.68
N CYS A 618 2.81 38.08 10.63
CA CYS A 618 2.74 39.51 10.34
C CYS A 618 1.91 40.31 11.35
N GLN A 619 1.05 39.65 12.13
CA GLN A 619 0.15 40.31 13.10
C GLN A 619 0.80 40.51 14.47
N THR A 620 1.93 39.84 14.75
CA THR A 620 2.60 39.89 16.05
C THR A 620 4.04 40.40 15.94
N GLU A 621 4.53 41.08 16.98
CA GLU A 621 5.94 41.55 17.02
C GLU A 621 6.94 40.38 17.08
N GLU A 622 6.58 39.30 17.76
CA GLU A 622 7.43 38.09 17.83
C GLU A 622 7.44 37.34 16.50
N GLY A 623 6.27 37.18 15.86
CA GLY A 623 6.14 36.56 14.54
C GLY A 623 6.90 37.34 13.46
N THR A 624 6.80 38.66 13.44
CA THR A 624 7.53 39.50 12.48
C THR A 624 9.04 39.37 12.62
N ARG A 625 9.58 39.25 13.85
CA ARG A 625 11.01 38.98 14.08
C ARG A 625 11.44 37.61 13.53
N LEU A 626 10.62 36.58 13.72
CA LEU A 626 10.87 35.24 13.17
C LEU A 626 10.82 35.25 11.64
N LEU A 627 9.84 35.93 11.06
CA LEU A 627 9.66 36.09 9.62
C LEU A 627 10.83 36.85 8.97
N TRP A 628 11.36 37.90 9.63
CA TRP A 628 12.60 38.56 9.20
C TRP A 628 13.83 37.66 9.28
N THR A 629 13.86 36.73 10.23
CA THR A 629 14.95 35.75 10.36
C THR A 629 14.88 34.73 9.22
N MET A 630 13.68 34.25 8.89
CA MET A 630 13.43 33.41 7.72
C MET A 630 13.83 34.12 6.42
N PHE A 631 13.44 35.38 6.23
CA PHE A 631 13.85 36.18 5.07
C PHE A 631 15.37 36.36 4.93
N LYS A 632 16.11 36.46 6.04
CA LYS A 632 17.57 36.48 6.00
C LYS A 632 18.15 35.15 5.51
N LYS A 633 17.59 34.01 5.96
CA LYS A 633 17.98 32.68 5.49
C LYS A 633 17.69 32.50 3.99
N LEU A 634 16.50 32.85 3.53
CA LEU A 634 16.13 32.78 2.10
C LEU A 634 17.06 33.61 1.21
N ARG A 635 17.46 34.80 1.67
CA ARG A 635 18.42 35.64 0.94
C ARG A 635 19.85 35.07 0.94
N GLN A 636 20.25 34.35 1.98
CA GLN A 636 21.54 33.65 2.01
C GLN A 636 21.52 32.45 1.06
N LYS A 637 20.43 31.69 1.04
CA LYS A 637 20.22 30.57 0.12
C LYS A 637 20.22 31.01 -1.34
N GLU A 638 19.49 32.08 -1.68
CA GLU A 638 19.47 32.62 -3.05
C GLU A 638 20.89 32.94 -3.55
N LYS A 639 21.76 33.46 -2.68
CA LYS A 639 23.17 33.73 -3.01
C LYS A 639 23.98 32.45 -3.18
N HIS A 640 23.79 31.45 -2.33
CA HIS A 640 24.49 30.17 -2.41
C HIS A 640 24.14 29.43 -3.71
N CYS A 641 22.85 29.30 -4.03
CA CYS A 641 22.40 28.68 -5.28
C CYS A 641 22.92 29.41 -6.53
N LEU A 642 23.00 30.75 -6.48
CA LEU A 642 23.61 31.55 -7.55
C LEU A 642 25.11 31.28 -7.73
N GLU A 643 25.83 30.93 -6.66
CA GLU A 643 27.26 30.59 -6.69
C GLU A 643 27.50 29.16 -7.21
N GLU A 644 26.57 28.23 -6.96
CA GLU A 644 26.60 26.83 -7.44
C GLU A 644 26.02 26.65 -8.85
N GLY A 645 25.38 27.67 -9.42
CA GLY A 645 24.79 27.62 -10.76
C GLY A 645 23.39 27.00 -10.80
N GLU A 646 22.76 26.81 -9.64
CA GLU A 646 21.39 26.32 -9.51
C GLU A 646 20.36 27.44 -9.75
N LEU A 647 19.27 27.10 -10.45
CA LEU A 647 18.22 28.06 -10.78
C LEU A 647 17.19 28.16 -9.65
N THR A 648 17.26 29.23 -8.84
CA THR A 648 16.17 29.58 -7.93
C THR A 648 14.96 30.10 -8.71
N ARG A 649 13.85 29.35 -8.66
CA ARG A 649 12.65 29.64 -9.46
C ARG A 649 11.77 30.73 -8.86
N ILE A 650 11.77 30.88 -7.54
CA ILE A 650 11.15 31.99 -6.82
C ILE A 650 12.23 32.90 -6.26
N LYS A 651 12.09 34.20 -6.49
CA LYS A 651 13.06 35.19 -6.00
C LYS A 651 12.65 35.73 -4.65
N PHE A 652 13.62 36.11 -3.81
CA PHE A 652 13.36 36.73 -2.51
C PHE A 652 12.36 37.91 -2.59
N LYS A 653 12.43 38.70 -3.67
CA LYS A 653 11.53 39.83 -3.91
C LYS A 653 10.06 39.43 -4.07
N GLU A 654 9.79 38.22 -4.55
CA GLU A 654 8.42 37.72 -4.77
C GLU A 654 7.76 37.33 -3.45
N TYR A 655 8.50 36.71 -2.51
CA TYR A 655 8.04 36.48 -1.13
C TYR A 655 7.72 37.79 -0.41
N MET A 656 8.63 38.76 -0.46
CA MET A 656 8.42 40.09 0.14
C MET A 656 7.19 40.78 -0.46
N ARG A 657 7.06 40.76 -1.79
CA ARG A 657 5.93 41.36 -2.49
C ARG A 657 4.60 40.71 -2.07
N LYS A 658 4.54 39.40 -1.84
CA LYS A 658 3.30 38.74 -1.40
C LYS A 658 2.86 39.22 -0.02
N VAL A 659 3.81 39.37 0.91
CA VAL A 659 3.56 39.88 2.26
C VAL A 659 3.22 41.38 2.26
N GLU A 660 3.87 42.18 1.40
CA GLU A 660 3.64 43.63 1.29
C GLU A 660 2.33 43.98 0.59
N LEU A 661 1.98 43.31 -0.52
CA LEU A 661 0.75 43.55 -1.27
C LEU A 661 -0.52 43.30 -0.43
N LYS A 662 -0.51 42.32 0.46
CA LYS A 662 -1.65 42.04 1.35
C LYS A 662 -1.70 42.92 2.59
N LYS A 663 -0.63 43.65 2.93
CA LYS A 663 -0.65 44.75 3.92
C LYS A 663 -1.29 46.03 3.38
N GLU A 664 -1.24 46.25 2.06
CA GLU A 664 -1.85 47.41 1.39
C GLU A 664 -3.32 47.20 1.02
N GLY A 665 -3.80 45.95 1.05
CA GLY A 665 -5.20 45.56 0.82
C GLY A 665 -6.08 45.44 2.08
N GLN A 666 -5.50 45.63 3.27
CA GLN A 666 -6.18 45.82 4.56
C GLN A 666 -6.19 47.32 4.90
#